data_AF-A0AAN7AUE7-F1
#
_entry.id   AF-A0AAN7AUE7-F1
#
_cell.length_a   1.000
_cell.length_b   1.000
_cell.length_c   1.000
_cell.angle_alpha   90.00
_cell.angle_beta   90.00
_cell.angle_gamma   90.00
#
_symmetry.space_group_name_H-M   'P 1'
#
loop_
_entity.id
_entity.type
_entity.pdbx_description
1 polymer ?
#
loop_
_entity_poly.entity_id
_entity_poly.type
_entity_poly.pdbx_seq_one_letter_code
_entity_poly.pdbx_strand_id
1 'polypeptide(L)'
;MATPEHISKSDSIKEIIARLGGVFPMDEEAVSKFLPRGIEFTSVERSGVSAYTATGRIRARDSAGAQKEYFIKVAYGEHGRIMLNGEAVSSKMIYDLMPDFIPKPVGFGNYKQASDAYFYLSEFVDMDVNTPPDPVEWTGRLAKMHKQSRSPTGKFGFPVTTCDGKTAHTVDWEESWATFYRKLLLGVCKLDVEANGSWPELELATKQVADAVIPRLLENLKDSEGERIKPCIIHGDLWEGNMGIDEKTNKSLLFDAGSYFAHNEMELGHWRCEFTSVFRDKAYTEHYKKHYPPAEPEGEFDDRNRLYSLKGAINYSAGHPNSSLRQTAYNNMLYLIENIFHIPDFTLRMGAQQIAEAIAVSQDLDSLKEETTTITTDKNDSATSEEEDYTLFPRSFLKPLPYLLGFLLTLSTLTATIYFPLIPMLSTGFSVSIQSINLTVTVYAICQAISPGFFASLADSPAIGRRPVLLCLIALYALGSLGLSLNSSFGPERQSYGVLIAMRAVQSLGGSAIPALGYGIIADVAPVSDRGRMLGPMLSFCNGLSAAGPVIAGGLALGTGGYVWVFWGLLMIAVVGLLVTGFWLPETGRAVVGNGGREVNGLWRRSWGSYLGKGREKKNGGNDIEQNNRSVSGAARVKVVWDPMAVFASLRIIFYPDAAAVLWMIASSYCVYYTFQVAIPTIFDEIYGYNPLFIGLSFLPGLAGMTIGGIIAGKVIDHHYAKVAIQSGLDPNRKSKAKGNDLENFPIEKARYRRYVPWVVAEMGVVAGYGWVVQNRVHPAVPLIMQFLACTLSTIMSHTASALLVDIFPNSSSSAYASGQIARCGLSAISALVLQPLVDAVGRGWYFTMFSLFVGFTGITSVYISLWKGMTWRQERS
;
A
#
# COMPACT_ATOMS: atom_id res chain seq x y z
N MET A 1 39.58 -21.23 -15.11
CA MET A 1 38.26 -21.86 -15.24
C MET A 1 38.04 -22.69 -13.99
N ALA A 2 37.14 -22.26 -13.10
CA ALA A 2 36.73 -23.09 -11.98
C ALA A 2 35.63 -24.03 -12.47
N THR A 3 35.87 -25.34 -12.41
CA THR A 3 34.89 -26.36 -12.75
C THR A 3 33.79 -26.40 -11.69
N PRO A 4 32.50 -26.50 -12.07
CA PRO A 4 31.39 -26.57 -11.13
C PRO A 4 31.24 -28.00 -10.58
N GLU A 5 32.16 -28.44 -9.71
CA GLU A 5 31.91 -29.62 -8.89
C GLU A 5 31.02 -29.21 -7.69
N HIS A 6 29.80 -29.76 -7.66
CA HIS A 6 28.73 -29.58 -6.66
C HIS A 6 27.86 -28.31 -6.75
N ILE A 7 27.08 -28.19 -7.84
CA ILE A 7 25.81 -27.44 -7.81
C ILE A 7 24.72 -28.38 -7.28
N SER A 8 24.05 -28.00 -6.19
CA SER A 8 22.90 -28.72 -5.65
C SER A 8 21.67 -28.43 -6.51
N LYS A 9 20.77 -29.42 -6.69
CA LYS A 9 19.48 -29.25 -7.36
C LYS A 9 18.60 -28.14 -6.77
N SER A 10 18.91 -27.66 -5.56
CA SER A 10 18.17 -26.63 -4.82
C SER A 10 18.78 -25.23 -4.91
N ASP A 11 19.94 -25.05 -5.55
CA ASP A 11 20.61 -23.74 -5.56
C ASP A 11 19.92 -22.76 -6.52
N SER A 12 19.63 -21.56 -6.04
CA SER A 12 19.14 -20.47 -6.89
C SER A 12 20.23 -20.02 -7.88
N ILE A 13 19.85 -19.49 -9.03
CA ILE A 13 20.80 -18.95 -10.01
C ILE A 13 21.76 -17.92 -9.40
N LYS A 14 21.28 -17.09 -8.45
CA LYS A 14 22.13 -16.13 -7.73
C LYS A 14 23.20 -16.81 -6.88
N GLU A 15 22.88 -17.92 -6.24
CA GLU A 15 23.83 -18.72 -5.45
C GLU A 15 24.84 -19.44 -6.34
N ILE A 16 24.38 -20.02 -7.45
CA ILE A 16 25.24 -20.65 -8.45
C ILE A 16 26.27 -19.64 -8.98
N ILE A 17 25.81 -18.45 -9.36
CA ILE A 17 26.65 -17.35 -9.83
C ILE A 17 27.64 -16.88 -8.76
N ALA A 18 27.19 -16.75 -7.51
CA ALA A 18 28.04 -16.32 -6.40
C ALA A 18 29.16 -17.34 -6.13
N ARG A 19 28.86 -18.64 -6.21
CA ARG A 19 29.86 -19.72 -6.08
C ARG A 19 30.88 -19.71 -7.21
N LEU A 20 30.48 -19.32 -8.41
CA LEU A 20 31.39 -19.16 -9.55
C LEU A 20 32.22 -17.86 -9.51
N GLY A 21 32.19 -17.12 -8.39
CA GLY A 21 32.96 -15.90 -8.23
C GLY A 21 32.52 -14.77 -9.18
N GLY A 22 31.26 -14.77 -9.62
CA GLY A 22 30.72 -13.80 -10.57
C GLY A 22 31.01 -14.12 -12.04
N VAL A 23 31.79 -15.16 -12.33
CA VAL A 23 32.05 -15.65 -13.68
C VAL A 23 30.75 -16.21 -14.29
N PHE A 24 30.54 -15.96 -15.58
CA PHE A 24 29.37 -16.50 -16.28
C PHE A 24 29.48 -18.03 -16.43
N PRO A 25 28.45 -18.81 -16.08
CA PRO A 25 28.49 -20.28 -16.11
C PRO A 25 28.39 -20.81 -17.55
N MET A 26 29.50 -20.84 -18.29
CA MET A 26 29.54 -21.34 -19.67
C MET A 26 30.45 -22.56 -19.83
N ASP A 27 29.92 -23.61 -20.46
CA ASP A 27 30.70 -24.72 -21.02
C ASP A 27 31.05 -24.39 -22.48
N GLU A 28 32.27 -23.88 -22.70
CA GLU A 28 32.74 -23.42 -24.01
C GLU A 28 32.69 -24.54 -25.06
N GLU A 29 33.06 -25.78 -24.70
CA GLU A 29 33.08 -26.90 -25.64
C GLU A 29 31.67 -27.31 -26.07
N ALA A 30 30.71 -27.27 -25.14
CA ALA A 30 29.32 -27.56 -25.45
C ALA A 30 28.69 -26.48 -26.32
N VAL A 31 28.86 -25.20 -25.97
CA VAL A 31 28.23 -24.07 -26.67
C VAL A 31 28.85 -23.85 -28.06
N SER A 32 30.17 -24.01 -28.20
CA SER A 32 30.85 -23.77 -29.49
C SER A 32 30.38 -24.71 -30.60
N LYS A 33 29.79 -25.87 -30.28
CA LYS A 33 29.20 -26.80 -31.26
C LYS A 33 27.91 -26.30 -31.90
N PHE A 34 27.23 -25.37 -31.25
CA PHE A 34 26.00 -24.76 -31.74
C PHE A 34 26.27 -23.45 -32.51
N LEU A 35 27.46 -22.86 -32.37
CA LEU A 35 27.85 -21.74 -33.20
C LEU A 35 27.94 -22.17 -34.68
N PRO A 36 27.54 -21.31 -35.64
CA PRO A 36 27.66 -21.62 -37.06
C PRO A 36 29.08 -22.02 -37.46
N ARG A 37 29.23 -22.90 -38.46
CA ARG A 37 30.55 -23.34 -38.95
C ARG A 37 31.41 -22.13 -39.35
N GLY A 38 32.65 -22.09 -38.86
CA GLY A 38 33.60 -21.01 -39.13
C GLY A 38 33.51 -19.82 -38.15
N ILE A 39 32.67 -19.91 -37.12
CA ILE A 39 32.61 -18.96 -36.01
C ILE A 39 33.41 -19.50 -34.82
N GLU A 40 34.39 -18.73 -34.33
CA GLU A 40 35.24 -19.05 -33.19
C GLU A 40 34.86 -18.21 -31.97
N PHE A 41 34.61 -18.87 -30.83
CA PHE A 41 34.31 -18.20 -29.56
C PHE A 41 35.49 -17.33 -29.10
N THR A 42 35.20 -16.15 -28.54
CA THR A 42 36.22 -15.25 -28.00
C THR A 42 36.02 -14.96 -26.52
N SER A 43 34.80 -14.57 -26.12
CA SER A 43 34.51 -14.21 -24.73
C SER A 43 33.02 -14.27 -24.42
N VAL A 44 32.68 -14.37 -23.14
CA VAL A 44 31.30 -14.23 -22.65
C VAL A 44 31.26 -13.22 -21.51
N GLU A 45 30.27 -12.33 -21.54
CA GLU A 45 29.99 -11.38 -20.47
C GLU A 45 28.52 -11.45 -20.07
N ARG A 46 28.19 -11.00 -18.86
CA ARG A 46 26.80 -10.93 -18.41
C ARG A 46 26.05 -9.87 -19.22
N SER A 47 24.83 -10.21 -19.63
CA SER A 47 23.94 -9.28 -20.32
C SER A 47 22.49 -9.64 -20.01
N GLY A 48 21.66 -8.66 -19.69
CA GLY A 48 20.26 -8.86 -19.28
C GLY A 48 20.09 -9.25 -17.81
N VAL A 49 18.82 -9.27 -17.36
CA VAL A 49 18.42 -9.61 -15.98
C VAL A 49 17.31 -10.66 -16.03
N SER A 50 17.48 -11.77 -15.31
CA SER A 50 16.44 -12.79 -15.15
C SER A 50 16.41 -13.30 -13.71
N ALA A 51 15.21 -13.61 -13.22
CA ALA A 51 15.00 -14.19 -11.89
C ALA A 51 15.38 -15.69 -11.82
N TYR A 52 15.30 -16.40 -12.95
CA TYR A 52 15.37 -17.86 -13.01
C TYR A 52 16.51 -18.41 -13.89
N THR A 53 17.18 -17.55 -14.65
CA THR A 53 18.24 -17.95 -15.59
C THR A 53 19.45 -17.03 -15.52
N ALA A 54 20.62 -17.53 -15.91
CA ALA A 54 21.79 -16.69 -16.14
C ALA A 54 21.85 -16.28 -17.61
N THR A 55 21.88 -14.99 -17.89
CA THR A 55 21.88 -14.43 -19.25
C THR A 55 23.21 -13.76 -19.60
N GLY A 56 23.66 -13.89 -20.85
CA GLY A 56 24.98 -13.45 -21.29
C GLY A 56 25.06 -13.05 -22.76
N ARG A 57 26.06 -12.23 -23.09
CA ARG A 57 26.48 -11.87 -24.45
C ARG A 57 27.77 -12.63 -24.76
N ILE A 58 27.70 -13.52 -25.74
CA ILE A 58 28.86 -14.20 -26.32
C ILE A 58 29.38 -13.35 -27.46
N ARG A 59 30.69 -13.10 -27.47
CA ARG A 59 31.42 -12.53 -28.60
C ARG A 59 32.22 -13.64 -29.28
N ALA A 60 32.11 -13.70 -30.60
CA ALA A 60 32.80 -14.65 -31.45
C ALA A 60 33.33 -13.94 -32.70
N ARG A 61 34.21 -14.60 -33.46
CA ARG A 61 34.73 -14.08 -34.74
C ARG A 61 34.47 -15.07 -35.86
N ASP A 62 34.15 -14.56 -37.04
CA ASP A 62 34.14 -15.40 -38.24
C ASP A 62 35.55 -15.60 -38.83
N SER A 63 35.64 -16.45 -39.86
CA SER A 63 36.89 -16.75 -40.57
C SER A 63 37.53 -15.54 -41.26
N ALA A 64 36.79 -14.43 -41.44
CA ALA A 64 37.31 -13.16 -41.95
C ALA A 64 37.74 -12.19 -40.82
N GLY A 65 37.59 -12.60 -39.56
CA GLY A 65 37.93 -11.81 -38.38
C GLY A 65 36.85 -10.82 -37.93
N ALA A 66 35.67 -10.80 -38.56
CA ALA A 66 34.57 -9.93 -38.18
C ALA A 66 33.87 -10.44 -36.92
N GLN A 67 33.54 -9.52 -36.01
CA GLN A 67 32.91 -9.85 -34.74
C GLN A 67 31.43 -10.22 -34.95
N LYS A 68 31.02 -11.33 -34.34
CA LYS A 68 29.64 -11.83 -34.25
C LYS A 68 29.25 -11.99 -32.80
N GLU A 69 27.97 -11.78 -32.50
CA GLU A 69 27.49 -11.74 -31.13
C GLU A 69 26.22 -12.57 -30.97
N TYR A 70 26.15 -13.29 -29.85
CA TYR A 70 25.08 -14.22 -29.54
C TYR A 70 24.58 -14.01 -28.12
N PHE A 71 23.28 -14.16 -27.91
CA PHE A 71 22.66 -14.16 -26.59
C PHE A 71 22.59 -15.60 -26.08
N ILE A 72 23.02 -15.82 -24.84
CA ILE A 72 22.94 -17.12 -24.16
C ILE A 72 22.12 -16.99 -22.88
N LYS A 73 21.22 -17.95 -22.65
CA LYS A 73 20.42 -18.12 -21.43
C LYS A 73 20.66 -19.50 -20.86
N VAL A 74 20.96 -19.60 -19.57
CA VAL A 74 21.36 -20.85 -18.88
C VAL A 74 20.45 -21.12 -17.70
N ALA A 75 19.96 -22.35 -17.60
CA ALA A 75 19.08 -22.83 -16.53
C ALA A 75 19.47 -24.24 -16.10
N TYR A 76 19.07 -24.64 -14.89
CA TYR A 76 19.50 -25.91 -14.29
C TYR A 76 18.33 -26.83 -13.96
N GLY A 77 18.62 -28.12 -13.87
CA GLY A 77 17.67 -29.19 -13.59
C GLY A 77 16.67 -29.45 -14.71
N GLU A 78 15.78 -30.41 -14.47
CA GLU A 78 14.73 -30.79 -15.42
C GLU A 78 13.78 -29.64 -15.74
N HIS A 79 13.53 -28.77 -14.76
CA HIS A 79 12.73 -27.58 -14.97
C HIS A 79 13.41 -26.59 -15.94
N GLY A 80 14.71 -26.36 -15.80
CA GLY A 80 15.49 -25.54 -16.74
C GLY A 80 15.51 -26.12 -18.15
N ARG A 81 15.57 -27.46 -18.28
CA ARG A 81 15.44 -28.16 -19.56
C ARG A 81 14.12 -27.85 -20.26
N ILE A 82 13.01 -27.97 -19.53
CA ILE A 82 11.66 -27.71 -20.07
C ILE A 82 11.53 -26.24 -20.51
N MET A 83 11.92 -25.31 -19.63
CA MET A 83 11.85 -23.86 -19.88
C MET A 83 12.60 -23.46 -21.15
N LEU A 84 13.89 -23.80 -21.24
CA LEU A 84 14.74 -23.36 -22.37
C LEU A 84 14.43 -24.11 -23.67
N ASN A 85 14.00 -25.37 -23.61
CA ASN A 85 13.51 -26.08 -24.79
C ASN A 85 12.21 -25.46 -25.31
N GLY A 86 11.30 -25.09 -24.41
CA GLY A 86 10.06 -24.39 -24.74
C GLY A 86 10.33 -23.05 -25.43
N GLU A 87 11.23 -22.24 -24.89
CA GLU A 87 11.65 -20.96 -25.47
C GLU A 87 12.32 -21.13 -26.84
N ALA A 88 13.19 -22.14 -27.00
CA ALA A 88 13.87 -22.41 -28.26
C ALA A 88 12.91 -22.81 -29.38
N VAL A 89 11.94 -23.69 -29.09
CA VAL A 89 10.92 -24.11 -30.06
C VAL A 89 9.97 -22.95 -30.38
N SER A 90 9.55 -22.18 -29.38
CA SER A 90 8.70 -20.99 -29.54
C SER A 90 9.36 -19.94 -30.43
N SER A 91 10.60 -19.57 -30.09
CA SER A 91 11.37 -18.59 -30.84
C SER A 91 11.62 -19.05 -32.28
N LYS A 92 11.87 -20.35 -32.49
CA LYS A 92 12.04 -20.92 -33.83
C LYS A 92 10.77 -20.81 -34.66
N MET A 93 9.61 -21.15 -34.10
CA MET A 93 8.35 -21.06 -34.83
C MET A 93 7.97 -19.62 -35.17
N ILE A 94 8.17 -18.67 -34.23
CA ILE A 94 7.92 -17.25 -34.48
C ILE A 94 8.91 -16.71 -35.51
N TYR A 95 10.19 -17.07 -35.44
CA TYR A 95 11.21 -16.64 -36.40
C TYR A 95 10.95 -17.19 -37.81
N ASP A 96 10.62 -18.47 -37.94
CA ASP A 96 10.30 -19.08 -39.24
C ASP A 96 9.07 -18.42 -39.90
N LEU A 97 8.16 -17.84 -39.09
CA LEU A 97 6.99 -17.10 -39.55
C LEU A 97 7.29 -15.62 -39.84
N MET A 98 8.00 -14.93 -38.94
CA MET A 98 8.33 -13.51 -38.99
C MET A 98 9.79 -13.29 -38.54
N PRO A 99 10.77 -13.46 -39.44
CA PRO A 99 12.20 -13.42 -39.10
C PRO A 99 12.70 -12.08 -38.53
N ASP A 100 11.99 -10.98 -38.79
CA ASP A 100 12.34 -9.65 -38.29
C ASP A 100 11.59 -9.27 -37.01
N PHE A 101 10.87 -10.19 -36.35
CA PHE A 101 10.05 -9.91 -35.16
C PHE A 101 10.54 -10.57 -33.87
N ILE A 102 11.49 -11.50 -33.95
CA ILE A 102 12.14 -12.13 -32.80
C ILE A 102 13.61 -12.42 -33.16
N PRO A 103 14.57 -12.37 -32.22
CA PRO A 103 15.95 -12.74 -32.51
C PRO A 103 16.06 -14.15 -33.07
N LYS A 104 16.98 -14.34 -34.02
CA LYS A 104 17.17 -15.64 -34.66
C LYS A 104 17.66 -16.68 -33.66
N PRO A 105 16.90 -17.76 -33.39
CA PRO A 105 17.36 -18.84 -32.54
C PRO A 105 18.47 -19.61 -33.24
N VAL A 106 19.52 -19.94 -32.48
CA VAL A 106 20.66 -20.72 -32.94
C VAL A 106 20.58 -22.16 -32.43
N GLY A 107 20.23 -22.35 -31.16
CA GLY A 107 20.07 -23.71 -30.63
C GLY A 107 19.74 -23.80 -29.16
N PHE A 108 19.45 -25.04 -28.74
CA PHE A 108 19.24 -25.44 -27.36
C PHE A 108 20.03 -26.71 -27.10
N GLY A 109 20.69 -26.80 -25.94
CA GLY A 109 21.54 -27.94 -25.59
C GLY A 109 21.80 -28.06 -24.09
N ASN A 110 22.58 -29.08 -23.72
CA ASN A 110 23.04 -29.31 -22.36
C ASN A 110 24.55 -29.17 -22.26
N TYR A 111 25.06 -28.81 -21.09
CA TYR A 111 26.50 -28.82 -20.83
C TYR A 111 27.02 -30.24 -20.69
N LYS A 112 28.30 -30.44 -21.05
CA LYS A 112 28.96 -31.73 -20.96
C LYS A 112 29.47 -32.00 -19.55
N GLN A 113 30.05 -30.98 -18.92
CA GLN A 113 30.68 -31.11 -17.61
C GLN A 113 29.66 -31.07 -16.46
N ALA A 114 28.56 -30.35 -16.65
CA ALA A 114 27.44 -30.28 -15.73
C ALA A 114 26.17 -30.79 -16.44
N SER A 115 25.87 -32.08 -16.29
CA SER A 115 24.77 -32.74 -17.00
C SER A 115 23.37 -32.20 -16.63
N ASP A 116 23.27 -31.40 -15.58
CA ASP A 116 22.05 -30.75 -15.12
C ASP A 116 21.91 -29.30 -15.60
N ALA A 117 22.86 -28.75 -16.36
CA ALA A 117 22.79 -27.41 -16.92
C ALA A 117 22.40 -27.43 -18.41
N TYR A 118 21.46 -26.56 -18.77
CA TYR A 118 20.93 -26.39 -20.12
C TYR A 118 21.07 -24.96 -20.58
N PHE A 119 21.17 -24.76 -21.90
CA PHE A 119 21.29 -23.43 -22.49
C PHE A 119 20.41 -23.26 -23.73
N TYR A 120 19.95 -22.03 -23.94
CA TYR A 120 19.36 -21.52 -25.17
C TYR A 120 20.27 -20.44 -25.76
N LEU A 121 20.42 -20.44 -27.08
CA LEU A 121 21.30 -19.56 -27.84
C LEU A 121 20.53 -18.90 -28.99
N SER A 122 20.67 -17.59 -29.15
CA SER A 122 20.14 -16.81 -30.28
C SER A 122 21.16 -15.76 -30.76
N GLU A 123 20.90 -15.13 -31.91
CA GLU A 123 21.65 -13.93 -32.31
C GLU A 123 21.42 -12.81 -31.28
N PHE A 124 22.51 -12.09 -30.94
CA PHE A 124 22.39 -10.95 -30.05
C PHE A 124 21.88 -9.73 -30.82
N VAL A 125 20.85 -9.09 -30.31
CA VAL A 125 20.31 -7.83 -30.84
C VAL A 125 20.40 -6.79 -29.73
N ASP A 126 21.03 -5.66 -30.01
CA ASP A 126 21.00 -4.50 -29.13
C ASP A 126 19.59 -3.89 -29.22
N MET A 127 18.88 -3.86 -28.09
CA MET A 127 17.48 -3.43 -28.02
C MET A 127 17.28 -2.35 -26.96
N ASP A 128 16.45 -1.36 -27.28
CA ASP A 128 15.83 -0.49 -26.28
C ASP A 128 14.62 -1.20 -25.67
N VAL A 129 14.74 -1.58 -24.39
CA VAL A 129 13.69 -2.26 -23.61
C VAL A 129 12.94 -1.31 -22.65
N ASN A 130 13.29 -0.02 -22.64
CA ASN A 130 12.69 0.97 -21.74
C ASN A 130 11.64 1.83 -22.45
N THR A 131 11.79 2.05 -23.75
CA THR A 131 10.84 2.85 -24.53
C THR A 131 9.62 2.02 -24.91
N PRO A 132 8.39 2.45 -24.57
CA PRO A 132 7.16 1.83 -25.05
C PRO A 132 7.11 1.82 -26.58
N PRO A 133 6.71 0.70 -27.22
CA PRO A 133 6.66 0.61 -28.67
C PRO A 133 5.48 1.41 -29.21
N ASP A 134 5.57 1.91 -30.44
CA ASP A 134 4.44 2.59 -31.07
C ASP A 134 3.22 1.66 -31.15
N PRO A 135 2.04 2.03 -30.60
CA PRO A 135 0.88 1.14 -30.56
C PRO A 135 0.40 0.66 -31.93
N VAL A 136 0.56 1.47 -32.98
CA VAL A 136 0.15 1.10 -34.35
C VAL A 136 1.09 0.04 -34.91
N GLU A 137 2.39 0.30 -34.86
CA GLU A 137 3.43 -0.60 -35.37
C GLU A 137 3.41 -1.94 -34.61
N TRP A 138 3.44 -1.89 -33.28
CA TRP A 138 3.47 -3.07 -32.41
C TRP A 138 2.29 -4.00 -32.67
N THR A 139 1.07 -3.44 -32.60
CA THR A 139 -0.13 -4.25 -32.72
C THR A 139 -0.43 -4.67 -34.15
N GLY A 140 0.00 -3.89 -35.15
CA GLY A 140 -0.01 -4.29 -36.54
C GLY A 140 0.85 -5.53 -36.80
N ARG A 141 2.04 -5.59 -36.21
CA ARG A 141 2.93 -6.77 -36.30
C ARG A 141 2.41 -7.96 -35.54
N LEU A 142 1.93 -7.75 -34.31
CA LEU A 142 1.34 -8.81 -33.49
C LEU A 142 0.11 -9.43 -34.19
N ALA A 143 -0.79 -8.59 -34.71
CA ALA A 143 -1.94 -9.06 -35.48
C ALA A 143 -1.53 -9.80 -36.76
N LYS A 144 -0.47 -9.34 -37.44
CA LYS A 144 0.08 -10.03 -38.62
C LYS A 144 0.60 -11.43 -38.25
N MET A 145 1.33 -11.58 -37.14
CA MET A 145 1.78 -12.87 -36.62
C MET A 145 0.59 -13.82 -36.38
N HIS A 146 -0.44 -13.34 -35.68
CA HIS A 146 -1.64 -14.14 -35.39
C HIS A 146 -2.40 -14.54 -36.67
N LYS A 147 -2.52 -13.64 -37.65
CA LYS A 147 -3.19 -13.93 -38.93
C LYS A 147 -2.43 -14.94 -39.79
N GLN A 148 -1.11 -14.79 -39.91
CA GLN A 148 -0.30 -15.61 -40.81
C GLN A 148 -0.01 -17.01 -40.25
N SER A 149 0.00 -17.15 -38.93
CA SER A 149 0.27 -18.44 -38.29
C SER A 149 -0.82 -19.49 -38.56
N ARG A 150 -0.37 -20.75 -38.60
CA ARG A 150 -1.21 -21.94 -38.73
C ARG A 150 -0.71 -23.01 -37.79
N SER A 151 -1.61 -23.61 -37.01
CA SER A 151 -1.27 -24.77 -36.19
C SER A 151 -0.87 -25.95 -37.08
N PRO A 152 0.25 -26.65 -36.78
CA PRO A 152 0.71 -27.78 -37.57
C PRO A 152 -0.25 -28.98 -37.54
N THR A 153 -1.10 -29.05 -36.51
CA THR A 153 -2.10 -30.11 -36.33
C THR A 153 -3.51 -29.66 -36.68
N GLY A 154 -3.72 -28.35 -36.89
CA GLY A 154 -5.06 -27.74 -36.95
C GLY A 154 -5.75 -27.60 -35.59
N LYS A 155 -5.12 -28.05 -34.50
CA LYS A 155 -5.67 -28.04 -33.12
C LYS A 155 -5.03 -26.93 -32.27
N PHE A 156 -5.61 -26.65 -31.10
CA PHE A 156 -5.02 -25.78 -30.07
C PHE A 156 -4.00 -26.58 -29.24
N GLY A 157 -2.89 -25.97 -28.83
CA GLY A 157 -1.81 -26.66 -28.11
C GLY A 157 -0.43 -26.35 -28.63
N PHE A 158 0.58 -27.11 -28.18
CA PHE A 158 1.97 -26.91 -28.60
C PHE A 158 2.76 -28.23 -28.65
N PRO A 159 3.80 -28.37 -29.50
CA PRO A 159 4.55 -29.62 -29.62
C PRO A 159 5.37 -30.01 -28.40
N VAL A 160 5.74 -29.04 -27.56
CA VAL A 160 6.53 -29.22 -26.35
C VAL A 160 5.89 -28.44 -25.20
N THR A 161 6.13 -28.86 -23.96
CA THR A 161 5.74 -28.07 -22.80
C THR A 161 6.48 -26.73 -22.78
N THR A 162 5.74 -25.64 -22.63
CA THR A 162 6.29 -24.28 -22.45
C THR A 162 6.07 -23.78 -21.04
N CYS A 163 6.75 -22.69 -20.67
CA CYS A 163 6.65 -22.08 -19.36
C CYS A 163 6.38 -20.58 -19.46
N ASP A 164 5.67 -20.03 -18.47
CA ASP A 164 5.71 -18.61 -18.10
C ASP A 164 6.53 -18.50 -16.80
N GLY A 165 7.65 -17.80 -16.82
CA GLY A 165 8.59 -17.81 -15.70
C GLY A 165 9.01 -19.24 -15.33
N LYS A 166 8.76 -19.67 -14.09
CA LYS A 166 9.09 -21.03 -13.58
C LYS A 166 7.94 -22.03 -13.68
N THR A 167 6.87 -21.73 -14.39
CA THR A 167 5.62 -22.51 -14.32
C THR A 167 5.39 -23.25 -15.63
N ALA A 168 5.45 -24.58 -15.62
CA ALA A 168 5.20 -25.40 -16.81
C ALA A 168 3.69 -25.49 -17.10
N HIS A 169 3.30 -25.24 -18.35
CA HIS A 169 1.90 -25.23 -18.77
C HIS A 169 1.37 -26.59 -19.21
N THR A 170 0.06 -26.77 -19.06
CA THR A 170 -0.69 -27.83 -19.75
C THR A 170 -1.03 -27.37 -21.17
N VAL A 171 -0.25 -27.80 -22.16
CA VAL A 171 -0.36 -27.38 -23.58
C VAL A 171 -0.63 -28.54 -24.55
N ASP A 172 -1.22 -29.63 -24.04
CA ASP A 172 -1.64 -30.78 -24.84
C ASP A 172 -2.61 -30.39 -25.97
N TRP A 173 -2.60 -31.14 -27.06
CA TRP A 173 -3.41 -30.84 -28.23
C TRP A 173 -4.91 -31.07 -28.00
N GLU A 174 -5.72 -30.07 -28.33
CA GLU A 174 -7.17 -30.07 -28.15
C GLU A 174 -7.91 -29.50 -29.37
N GLU A 175 -9.05 -30.10 -29.71
CA GLU A 175 -9.90 -29.64 -30.82
C GLU A 175 -10.64 -28.33 -30.49
N SER A 176 -11.11 -28.18 -29.25
CA SER A 176 -11.90 -27.04 -28.78
C SER A 176 -11.02 -26.07 -27.99
N TRP A 177 -11.11 -24.77 -28.33
CA TRP A 177 -10.44 -23.71 -27.59
C TRP A 177 -10.92 -23.64 -26.14
N ALA A 178 -12.22 -23.83 -25.91
CA ALA A 178 -12.79 -23.83 -24.56
C ALA A 178 -12.21 -24.95 -23.69
N THR A 179 -12.09 -26.16 -24.26
CA THR A 179 -11.46 -27.30 -23.57
C THR A 179 -9.99 -27.04 -23.27
N PHE A 180 -9.24 -26.54 -24.26
CA PHE A 180 -7.84 -26.18 -24.09
C PHE A 180 -7.65 -25.14 -22.98
N TYR A 181 -8.38 -24.01 -23.07
CA TYR A 181 -8.27 -22.93 -22.09
C TYR A 181 -8.69 -23.38 -20.68
N ARG A 182 -9.71 -24.24 -20.56
CA ARG A 182 -10.12 -24.83 -19.29
C ARG A 182 -8.97 -25.64 -18.66
N LYS A 183 -8.32 -26.51 -19.44
CA LYS A 183 -7.17 -27.30 -18.97
C LYS A 183 -5.99 -26.41 -18.56
N LEU A 184 -5.71 -25.38 -19.35
CA LEU A 184 -4.66 -24.41 -19.06
C LEU A 184 -4.93 -23.64 -17.76
N LEU A 185 -6.14 -23.10 -17.58
CA LEU A 185 -6.54 -22.35 -16.38
C LEU A 185 -6.50 -23.24 -15.13
N LEU A 186 -7.07 -24.44 -15.20
CA LEU A 186 -7.06 -25.38 -14.06
C LEU A 186 -5.63 -25.82 -13.71
N GLY A 187 -4.75 -25.97 -14.72
CA GLY A 187 -3.34 -26.24 -14.52
C GLY A 187 -2.66 -25.15 -13.69
N VAL A 188 -2.83 -23.88 -14.06
CA VAL A 188 -2.22 -22.77 -13.29
C VAL A 188 -2.89 -22.57 -11.92
N CYS A 189 -4.19 -22.82 -11.78
CA CYS A 189 -4.85 -22.78 -10.47
C CYS A 189 -4.32 -23.88 -9.54
N LYS A 190 -4.04 -25.08 -10.06
CA LYS A 190 -3.40 -26.14 -9.28
C LYS A 190 -2.03 -25.69 -8.77
N LEU A 191 -1.23 -25.07 -9.62
CA LEU A 191 0.10 -24.56 -9.28
C LEU A 191 0.02 -23.39 -8.28
N ASP A 192 -0.99 -22.54 -8.39
CA ASP A 192 -1.26 -21.49 -7.39
C ASP A 192 -1.64 -22.07 -6.03
N VAL A 193 -2.48 -23.12 -5.98
CA VAL A 193 -2.81 -23.82 -4.73
C VAL A 193 -1.57 -24.51 -4.15
N GLU A 194 -0.71 -25.10 -4.97
CA GLU A 194 0.56 -25.69 -4.52
C GLU A 194 1.52 -24.62 -3.94
N ALA A 195 1.52 -23.40 -4.49
CA ALA A 195 2.43 -22.32 -4.08
C ALA A 195 1.91 -21.43 -2.94
N ASN A 196 0.60 -21.17 -2.91
CA ASN A 196 -0.06 -20.23 -2.01
C ASN A 196 -1.07 -20.89 -1.06
N GLY A 197 -1.20 -22.22 -1.13
CA GLY A 197 -2.13 -22.98 -0.31
C GLY A 197 -3.60 -22.86 -0.71
N SER A 198 -4.50 -23.50 0.03
CA SER A 198 -5.91 -23.64 -0.39
C SER A 198 -6.72 -22.38 -0.10
N TRP A 199 -7.64 -22.04 -0.99
CA TRP A 199 -8.60 -20.96 -0.77
C TRP A 199 -9.98 -21.39 -1.27
N PRO A 200 -10.85 -21.91 -0.37
CA PRO A 200 -12.10 -22.56 -0.76
C PRO A 200 -13.01 -21.71 -1.65
N GLU A 201 -13.12 -20.41 -1.38
CA GLU A 201 -13.94 -19.52 -2.20
C GLU A 201 -13.38 -19.32 -3.61
N LEU A 202 -12.05 -19.20 -3.74
CA LEU A 202 -11.38 -19.11 -5.04
C LEU A 202 -11.47 -20.42 -5.81
N GLU A 203 -11.35 -21.56 -5.14
CA GLU A 203 -11.51 -22.88 -5.76
C GLU A 203 -12.94 -23.10 -6.26
N LEU A 204 -13.94 -22.70 -5.47
CA LEU A 204 -15.35 -22.73 -5.88
C LEU A 204 -15.59 -21.82 -7.10
N ALA A 205 -15.11 -20.58 -7.06
CA ALA A 205 -15.22 -19.66 -8.18
C ALA A 205 -14.49 -20.19 -9.42
N THR A 206 -13.31 -20.80 -9.25
CA THR A 206 -12.54 -21.44 -10.32
C THR A 206 -13.35 -22.56 -10.95
N LYS A 207 -13.98 -23.43 -10.14
CA LYS A 207 -14.85 -24.50 -10.63
C LYS A 207 -16.03 -23.96 -11.42
N GLN A 208 -16.74 -22.96 -10.90
CA GLN A 208 -17.86 -22.32 -11.59
C GLN A 208 -17.44 -21.68 -12.91
N VAL A 209 -16.30 -20.99 -12.92
CA VAL A 209 -15.74 -20.42 -14.14
C VAL A 209 -15.39 -21.53 -15.13
N ALA A 210 -14.72 -22.58 -14.68
CA ALA A 210 -14.28 -23.69 -15.52
C ALA A 210 -15.45 -24.49 -16.12
N ASP A 211 -16.52 -24.70 -15.36
CA ASP A 211 -17.63 -25.57 -15.75
C ASP A 211 -18.75 -24.82 -16.47
N ALA A 212 -18.90 -23.51 -16.24
CA ALA A 212 -20.05 -22.75 -16.73
C ALA A 212 -19.69 -21.50 -17.54
N VAL A 213 -18.73 -20.69 -17.07
CA VAL A 213 -18.32 -19.44 -17.77
C VAL A 213 -17.52 -19.75 -19.04
N ILE A 214 -16.53 -20.64 -18.95
CA ILE A 214 -15.67 -20.98 -20.08
C ILE A 214 -16.47 -21.54 -21.26
N PRO A 215 -17.34 -22.57 -21.10
CA PRO A 215 -18.15 -23.06 -22.21
C PRO A 215 -19.06 -21.98 -22.80
N ARG A 216 -19.66 -21.12 -21.96
CA ARG A 216 -20.58 -20.06 -22.42
C ARG A 216 -19.88 -18.98 -23.23
N LEU A 217 -18.68 -18.56 -22.84
CA LEU A 217 -17.95 -17.51 -23.54
C LEU A 217 -17.14 -18.03 -24.72
N LEU A 218 -16.69 -19.30 -24.71
CA LEU A 218 -15.64 -19.76 -25.62
C LEU A 218 -16.05 -20.85 -26.62
N GLU A 219 -17.10 -21.66 -26.37
CA GLU A 219 -17.37 -22.86 -27.20
C GLU A 219 -17.79 -22.53 -28.64
N ASN A 220 -18.54 -21.44 -28.83
CA ASN A 220 -19.17 -21.08 -30.11
C ASN A 220 -18.56 -19.84 -30.76
N LEU A 221 -17.30 -19.52 -30.44
CA LEU A 221 -16.64 -18.35 -31.01
C LEU A 221 -16.45 -18.50 -32.51
N LYS A 222 -16.76 -17.41 -33.21
CA LYS A 222 -16.55 -17.25 -34.64
C LYS A 222 -15.65 -16.06 -34.90
N ASP A 223 -14.86 -16.10 -35.95
CA ASP A 223 -14.14 -14.91 -36.39
C ASP A 223 -15.09 -13.89 -37.04
N SER A 224 -14.54 -12.75 -37.47
CA SER A 224 -15.28 -11.67 -38.12
C SER A 224 -15.89 -12.07 -39.47
N GLU A 225 -15.49 -13.20 -40.04
CA GLU A 225 -16.05 -13.74 -41.29
C GLU A 225 -17.17 -14.76 -41.00
N GLY A 226 -17.47 -15.03 -39.72
CA GLY A 226 -18.49 -15.98 -39.29
C GLY A 226 -18.02 -17.44 -39.28
N GLU A 227 -16.73 -17.67 -39.51
CA GLU A 227 -16.09 -18.99 -39.51
C GLU A 227 -15.61 -19.37 -38.11
N ARG A 228 -15.36 -20.66 -37.87
CA ARG A 228 -14.84 -21.12 -36.57
C ARG A 228 -13.46 -20.49 -36.32
N ILE A 229 -13.22 -20.00 -35.10
CA ILE A 229 -11.90 -19.46 -34.73
C ILE A 229 -10.76 -20.44 -35.04
N LYS A 230 -9.69 -19.94 -35.65
CA LYS A 230 -8.50 -20.74 -35.97
C LYS A 230 -7.48 -20.69 -34.82
N PRO A 231 -6.78 -21.81 -34.51
CA PRO A 231 -5.61 -21.76 -33.64
C PRO A 231 -4.47 -20.98 -34.32
N CYS A 232 -4.00 -19.93 -33.65
CA CYS A 232 -2.88 -19.10 -34.09
C CYS A 232 -1.77 -19.13 -33.04
N ILE A 233 -0.52 -19.00 -33.46
CA ILE A 233 0.59 -18.92 -32.51
C ILE A 233 0.49 -17.60 -31.74
N ILE A 234 0.60 -17.67 -30.42
CA ILE A 234 0.76 -16.51 -29.55
C ILE A 234 2.14 -16.59 -28.88
N HIS A 235 2.67 -15.46 -28.43
CA HIS A 235 3.85 -15.36 -27.59
C HIS A 235 3.65 -16.08 -26.25
N GLY A 236 2.48 -15.94 -25.62
CA GLY A 236 2.06 -16.74 -24.46
C GLY A 236 2.39 -16.13 -23.10
N ASP A 237 3.47 -15.35 -23.02
CA ASP A 237 3.91 -14.53 -21.86
C ASP A 237 4.18 -13.07 -22.27
N LEU A 238 3.25 -12.43 -23.00
CA LEU A 238 3.51 -11.10 -23.57
C LEU A 238 3.14 -9.96 -22.62
N TRP A 239 4.14 -9.30 -22.07
CA TRP A 239 4.06 -8.05 -21.31
C TRP A 239 5.25 -7.16 -21.68
N GLU A 240 5.30 -5.90 -21.21
CA GLU A 240 6.35 -4.97 -21.64
C GLU A 240 7.78 -5.38 -21.26
N GLY A 241 7.96 -6.35 -20.37
CA GLY A 241 9.27 -6.92 -20.06
C GLY A 241 9.80 -7.90 -21.11
N ASN A 242 8.95 -8.40 -22.01
CA ASN A 242 9.26 -9.40 -23.04
C ASN A 242 9.18 -8.82 -24.46
N MET A 243 9.50 -7.52 -24.57
CA MET A 243 9.57 -6.79 -25.84
C MET A 243 10.79 -5.87 -25.87
N GLY A 244 11.24 -5.51 -27.07
CA GLY A 244 12.35 -4.59 -27.31
C GLY A 244 12.15 -3.81 -28.60
N ILE A 245 12.81 -2.67 -28.76
CA ILE A 245 12.96 -1.98 -30.05
C ILE A 245 14.38 -2.22 -30.53
N ASP A 246 14.55 -2.82 -31.70
CA ASP A 246 15.86 -3.03 -32.32
C ASP A 246 16.55 -1.68 -32.58
N GLU A 247 17.70 -1.43 -31.97
CA GLU A 247 18.42 -0.16 -32.13
C GLU A 247 18.89 0.10 -33.56
N LYS A 248 19.08 -0.95 -34.38
CA LYS A 248 19.55 -0.83 -35.77
C LYS A 248 18.41 -0.54 -36.73
N THR A 249 17.26 -1.18 -36.53
CA THR A 249 16.13 -1.10 -37.47
C THR A 249 14.99 -0.23 -36.98
N ASN A 250 15.00 0.15 -35.70
CA ASN A 250 13.97 0.90 -35.00
C ASN A 250 12.58 0.25 -35.10
N LYS A 251 12.55 -1.10 -35.12
CA LYS A 251 11.34 -1.92 -35.19
C LYS A 251 11.16 -2.68 -33.89
N SER A 252 9.91 -2.95 -33.53
CA SER A 252 9.61 -3.72 -32.32
C SER A 252 9.92 -5.21 -32.50
N LEU A 253 10.38 -5.85 -31.43
CA LEU A 253 10.78 -7.24 -31.32
C LEU A 253 10.16 -7.91 -30.08
N LEU A 254 9.96 -9.21 -30.18
CA LEU A 254 9.59 -10.13 -29.09
C LEU A 254 10.85 -10.86 -28.59
N PHE A 255 10.84 -11.29 -27.33
CA PHE A 255 11.81 -12.26 -26.79
C PHE A 255 11.23 -12.95 -25.55
N ASP A 256 11.84 -14.06 -25.11
CA ASP A 256 11.38 -14.87 -23.97
C ASP A 256 9.97 -15.47 -24.17
N ALA A 257 9.77 -16.12 -25.33
CA ALA A 257 8.46 -16.66 -25.74
C ALA A 257 8.14 -18.02 -25.10
N GLY A 258 6.96 -18.10 -24.46
CA GLY A 258 6.34 -19.31 -23.92
C GLY A 258 5.14 -19.75 -24.75
N SER A 259 5.33 -19.96 -26.06
CA SER A 259 4.23 -20.03 -27.04
C SER A 259 3.33 -21.25 -26.92
N TYR A 260 2.12 -21.10 -27.45
CA TYR A 260 1.19 -22.17 -27.80
C TYR A 260 0.21 -21.68 -28.88
N PHE A 261 -0.46 -22.59 -29.57
CA PHE A 261 -1.51 -22.24 -30.53
C PHE A 261 -2.84 -22.00 -29.79
N ALA A 262 -3.33 -20.77 -29.85
CA ALA A 262 -4.45 -20.26 -29.07
C ALA A 262 -5.45 -19.47 -29.93
N HIS A 263 -6.58 -19.10 -29.33
CA HIS A 263 -7.37 -17.96 -29.82
C HIS A 263 -6.52 -16.68 -29.72
N ASN A 264 -6.52 -15.84 -30.76
CA ASN A 264 -5.66 -14.65 -30.85
C ASN A 264 -5.90 -13.63 -29.72
N GLU A 265 -7.14 -13.50 -29.23
CA GLU A 265 -7.47 -12.60 -28.12
C GLU A 265 -6.84 -13.03 -26.77
N MET A 266 -6.39 -14.29 -26.64
CA MET A 266 -5.73 -14.79 -25.43
C MET A 266 -4.48 -13.98 -25.07
N GLU A 267 -3.71 -13.56 -26.08
CA GLU A 267 -2.47 -12.78 -25.88
C GLU A 267 -2.74 -11.50 -25.09
N LEU A 268 -3.86 -10.84 -25.40
CA LEU A 268 -4.27 -9.57 -24.80
C LEU A 268 -4.71 -9.73 -23.34
N GLY A 269 -4.99 -10.96 -22.89
CA GLY A 269 -5.37 -11.25 -21.51
C GLY A 269 -4.28 -10.85 -20.50
N HIS A 270 -3.01 -11.11 -20.81
CA HIS A 270 -1.87 -10.69 -19.99
C HIS A 270 -1.82 -9.17 -19.84
N TRP A 271 -2.28 -8.43 -20.85
CA TRP A 271 -2.26 -6.98 -20.82
C TRP A 271 -3.22 -6.38 -19.79
N ARG A 272 -4.18 -7.15 -19.26
CA ARG A 272 -5.08 -6.65 -18.19
C ARG A 272 -4.46 -6.75 -16.79
N CYS A 273 -3.46 -7.61 -16.61
CA CYS A 273 -2.83 -7.90 -15.33
C CYS A 273 -2.10 -6.67 -14.78
N GLU A 274 -1.97 -6.57 -13.46
CA GLU A 274 -1.40 -5.40 -12.77
C GLU A 274 0.10 -5.24 -12.94
N PHE A 275 0.82 -6.32 -13.26
CA PHE A 275 2.26 -6.24 -13.58
C PHE A 275 2.53 -5.61 -14.95
N THR A 276 1.49 -5.46 -15.77
CA THR A 276 1.55 -4.79 -17.07
C THR A 276 1.14 -3.33 -16.87
N SER A 277 1.88 -2.38 -17.40
CA SER A 277 1.62 -0.94 -17.25
C SER A 277 1.45 -0.27 -18.61
N VAL A 278 2.32 -0.60 -19.58
CA VAL A 278 2.30 -0.06 -20.94
C VAL A 278 1.12 -0.62 -21.73
N PHE A 279 1.02 -1.93 -21.87
CA PHE A 279 -0.02 -2.55 -22.70
C PHE A 279 -1.42 -2.49 -22.07
N ARG A 280 -1.55 -1.98 -20.83
CA ARG A 280 -2.84 -1.63 -20.22
C ARG A 280 -3.49 -0.41 -20.84
N ASP A 281 -2.73 0.43 -21.53
CA ASP A 281 -3.29 1.52 -22.29
C ASP A 281 -4.21 0.96 -23.39
N LYS A 282 -5.44 1.47 -23.43
CA LYS A 282 -6.44 1.05 -24.43
C LYS A 282 -5.95 1.30 -25.84
N ALA A 283 -5.02 2.22 -26.08
CA ALA A 283 -4.42 2.43 -27.39
C ALA A 283 -3.96 1.11 -28.01
N TYR A 284 -3.25 0.25 -27.27
CA TYR A 284 -2.79 -1.03 -27.81
C TYR A 284 -3.95 -1.96 -28.14
N THR A 285 -4.88 -2.19 -27.22
CA THR A 285 -6.04 -3.06 -27.50
C THR A 285 -6.90 -2.55 -28.66
N GLU A 286 -7.15 -1.24 -28.73
CA GLU A 286 -7.96 -0.64 -29.79
C GLU A 286 -7.24 -0.64 -31.15
N HIS A 287 -5.92 -0.43 -31.18
CA HIS A 287 -5.14 -0.57 -32.42
C HIS A 287 -5.04 -2.04 -32.87
N TYR A 288 -4.89 -2.98 -31.94
CA TYR A 288 -4.93 -4.40 -32.28
C TYR A 288 -6.26 -4.79 -32.90
N LYS A 289 -7.41 -4.36 -32.35
CA LYS A 289 -8.75 -4.62 -32.91
C LYS A 289 -8.92 -4.11 -34.34
N LYS A 290 -8.30 -2.97 -34.67
CA LYS A 290 -8.31 -2.44 -36.06
C LYS A 290 -7.58 -3.37 -37.02
N HIS A 291 -6.54 -4.06 -36.55
CA HIS A 291 -5.77 -5.00 -37.37
C HIS A 291 -6.35 -6.42 -37.35
N TYR A 292 -6.93 -6.88 -36.24
CA TYR A 292 -7.58 -8.17 -36.08
C TYR A 292 -8.89 -7.96 -35.30
N PRO A 293 -10.05 -7.89 -35.99
CA PRO A 293 -11.33 -7.64 -35.34
C PRO A 293 -11.68 -8.68 -34.27
N PRO A 294 -12.45 -8.30 -33.23
CA PRO A 294 -12.96 -9.21 -32.23
C PRO A 294 -13.69 -10.43 -32.81
N ALA A 295 -13.60 -11.57 -32.13
CA ALA A 295 -14.44 -12.72 -32.40
C ALA A 295 -15.90 -12.43 -32.02
N GLU A 296 -16.84 -13.02 -32.76
CA GLU A 296 -18.27 -12.95 -32.47
C GLU A 296 -18.65 -13.87 -31.28
N PRO A 297 -19.49 -13.41 -30.33
CA PRO A 297 -20.11 -12.08 -30.28
C PRO A 297 -19.12 -10.96 -29.93
N GLU A 298 -19.05 -9.90 -30.74
CA GLU A 298 -18.10 -8.79 -30.53
C GLU A 298 -18.30 -8.10 -29.16
N GLY A 299 -19.55 -7.96 -28.71
CA GLY A 299 -19.91 -7.34 -27.43
C GLY A 299 -19.34 -8.07 -26.19
N GLU A 300 -18.96 -9.34 -26.32
CA GLU A 300 -18.39 -10.15 -25.23
C GLU A 300 -16.84 -10.11 -25.20
N PHE A 301 -16.19 -9.30 -26.07
CA PHE A 301 -14.73 -9.19 -26.14
C PHE A 301 -14.08 -8.84 -24.78
N ASP A 302 -14.65 -7.89 -24.04
CA ASP A 302 -14.08 -7.47 -22.74
C ASP A 302 -14.15 -8.59 -21.69
N ASP A 303 -15.23 -9.37 -21.71
CA ASP A 303 -15.43 -10.51 -20.81
C ASP A 303 -14.48 -11.65 -21.14
N ARG A 304 -14.26 -11.94 -22.43
CA ARG A 304 -13.23 -12.91 -22.87
C ARG A 304 -11.83 -12.49 -22.47
N ASN A 305 -11.47 -11.22 -22.68
CA ASN A 305 -10.18 -10.70 -22.29
C ASN A 305 -10.00 -10.72 -20.75
N ARG A 306 -11.06 -10.44 -19.98
CA ARG A 306 -11.06 -10.60 -18.52
C ARG A 306 -10.89 -12.06 -18.11
N LEU A 307 -11.58 -12.98 -18.78
CA LEU A 307 -11.43 -14.42 -18.58
C LEU A 307 -9.99 -14.85 -18.85
N TYR A 308 -9.39 -14.44 -19.99
CA TYR A 308 -8.00 -14.76 -20.36
C TYR A 308 -6.97 -14.19 -19.39
N SER A 309 -7.25 -13.03 -18.77
CA SER A 309 -6.36 -12.46 -17.75
C SER A 309 -6.24 -13.32 -16.49
N LEU A 310 -7.19 -14.24 -16.23
CA LEU A 310 -7.12 -15.15 -15.09
C LEU A 310 -5.88 -16.05 -15.16
N LYS A 311 -5.52 -16.54 -16.36
CA LYS A 311 -4.32 -17.37 -16.55
C LYS A 311 -3.07 -16.61 -16.12
N GLY A 312 -2.87 -15.40 -16.62
CA GLY A 312 -1.69 -14.58 -16.30
C GLY A 312 -1.65 -14.17 -14.82
N ALA A 313 -2.79 -13.78 -14.24
CA ALA A 313 -2.87 -13.36 -12.84
C ALA A 313 -2.60 -14.51 -11.86
N ILE A 314 -3.21 -15.68 -12.08
CA ILE A 314 -3.01 -16.88 -11.26
C ILE A 314 -1.59 -17.44 -11.47
N ASN A 315 -1.09 -17.48 -12.70
CA ASN A 315 0.28 -17.90 -12.97
C ASN A 315 1.31 -17.01 -12.26
N TYR A 316 1.13 -15.68 -12.32
CA TYR A 316 1.99 -14.75 -11.61
C TYR A 316 1.91 -14.95 -10.09
N SER A 317 0.71 -15.20 -9.55
CA SER A 317 0.50 -15.53 -8.14
C SER A 317 1.24 -16.81 -7.72
N ALA A 318 1.19 -17.87 -8.53
CA ALA A 318 1.96 -19.09 -8.29
C ALA A 318 3.48 -18.86 -8.30
N GLY A 319 3.95 -17.93 -9.16
CA GLY A 319 5.34 -17.50 -9.22
C GLY A 319 5.77 -16.61 -8.04
N HIS A 320 4.84 -15.83 -7.48
CA HIS A 320 5.07 -14.77 -6.49
C HIS A 320 4.07 -14.87 -5.34
N PRO A 321 4.37 -15.68 -4.30
CA PRO A 321 3.44 -15.88 -3.21
C PRO A 321 3.04 -14.58 -2.51
N ASN A 322 1.79 -14.49 -2.05
CA ASN A 322 1.15 -13.28 -1.49
C ASN A 322 0.88 -12.14 -2.50
N SER A 323 0.95 -12.40 -3.80
CA SER A 323 0.59 -11.41 -4.81
C SER A 323 -0.87 -10.99 -4.70
N SER A 324 -1.12 -9.68 -4.83
CA SER A 324 -2.49 -9.14 -4.92
C SER A 324 -3.25 -9.63 -6.16
N LEU A 325 -2.55 -10.13 -7.19
CA LEU A 325 -3.18 -10.67 -8.40
C LEU A 325 -4.02 -11.92 -8.11
N ARG A 326 -3.74 -12.66 -7.03
CA ARG A 326 -4.58 -13.78 -6.56
C ARG A 326 -6.00 -13.32 -6.23
N GLN A 327 -6.11 -12.23 -5.48
CA GLN A 327 -7.38 -11.59 -5.14
C GLN A 327 -8.04 -10.94 -6.37
N THR A 328 -7.26 -10.33 -7.26
CA THR A 328 -7.78 -9.78 -8.53
C THR A 328 -8.41 -10.87 -9.38
N ALA A 329 -7.75 -12.03 -9.52
CA ALA A 329 -8.28 -13.16 -10.26
C ALA A 329 -9.61 -13.63 -9.68
N TYR A 330 -9.68 -13.80 -8.35
CA TYR A 330 -10.94 -14.12 -7.65
C TYR A 330 -12.05 -13.11 -7.98
N ASN A 331 -11.77 -11.81 -7.87
CA ASN A 331 -12.74 -10.76 -8.16
C ASN A 331 -13.19 -10.75 -9.64
N ASN A 332 -12.29 -11.08 -10.56
CA ASN A 332 -12.62 -11.23 -11.98
C ASN A 332 -13.48 -12.47 -12.24
N MET A 333 -13.23 -13.58 -11.54
CA MET A 333 -14.08 -14.77 -11.59
C MET A 333 -15.50 -14.46 -11.12
N LEU A 334 -15.64 -13.80 -9.96
CA LEU A 334 -16.95 -13.39 -9.44
C LEU A 334 -17.70 -12.47 -10.42
N TYR A 335 -17.01 -11.49 -10.99
CA TYR A 335 -17.61 -10.61 -12.00
C TYR A 335 -18.15 -11.39 -13.21
N LEU A 336 -17.37 -12.35 -13.72
CA LEU A 336 -17.78 -13.15 -14.89
C LEU A 336 -18.98 -14.05 -14.55
N ILE A 337 -19.00 -14.64 -13.36
CA ILE A 337 -20.12 -15.44 -12.87
C ILE A 337 -21.38 -14.58 -12.77
N GLU A 338 -21.30 -13.43 -12.10
CA GLU A 338 -22.44 -12.52 -11.93
C GLU A 338 -22.97 -11.99 -13.26
N ASN A 339 -22.07 -11.57 -14.16
CA ASN A 339 -22.43 -10.98 -15.45
C ASN A 339 -23.12 -11.99 -16.37
N ILE A 340 -22.62 -13.23 -16.45
CA ILE A 340 -23.14 -14.26 -17.36
C ILE A 340 -24.46 -14.84 -16.87
N PHE A 341 -24.61 -15.03 -15.56
CA PHE A 341 -25.81 -15.65 -15.00
C PHE A 341 -26.87 -14.62 -14.56
N HIS A 342 -26.60 -13.32 -14.69
CA HIS A 342 -27.49 -12.21 -14.30
C HIS A 342 -28.10 -12.39 -12.91
N ILE A 343 -27.30 -12.85 -11.95
CA ILE A 343 -27.75 -13.10 -10.58
C ILE A 343 -27.43 -11.85 -9.74
N PRO A 344 -28.43 -11.07 -9.30
CA PRO A 344 -28.20 -10.04 -8.29
C PRO A 344 -27.95 -10.74 -6.95
N ASP A 345 -26.87 -10.38 -6.25
CA ASP A 345 -26.50 -10.87 -4.91
C ASP A 345 -26.23 -12.39 -4.81
N PHE A 346 -25.08 -12.82 -5.36
CA PHE A 346 -24.64 -14.21 -5.24
C PHE A 346 -24.16 -14.59 -3.81
N THR A 347 -23.77 -13.63 -2.97
CA THR A 347 -23.26 -13.89 -1.62
C THR A 347 -24.32 -14.34 -0.62
N LEU A 348 -25.62 -14.34 -0.98
CA LEU A 348 -26.72 -14.73 -0.09
C LEU A 348 -27.61 -15.86 -0.61
N ARG A 349 -27.38 -16.42 -1.80
CA ARG A 349 -28.32 -17.42 -2.39
C ARG A 349 -27.76 -18.75 -2.88
N MET A 350 -26.45 -18.99 -2.82
CA MET A 350 -25.92 -20.34 -3.11
C MET A 350 -24.93 -20.90 -2.08
N GLY A 351 -24.81 -20.26 -0.91
CA GLY A 351 -24.00 -20.80 0.19
C GLY A 351 -24.78 -21.75 1.12
N ALA A 352 -26.09 -21.59 1.31
CA ALA A 352 -26.79 -22.35 2.35
C ALA A 352 -27.21 -23.77 1.92
N GLN A 353 -27.57 -23.96 0.65
CA GLN A 353 -28.17 -25.22 0.19
C GLN A 353 -27.12 -26.22 -0.33
N GLN A 354 -26.09 -25.76 -1.03
CA GLN A 354 -24.97 -26.62 -1.47
C GLN A 354 -23.97 -26.93 -0.37
N ILE A 355 -23.78 -26.04 0.62
CA ILE A 355 -22.98 -26.37 1.82
C ILE A 355 -23.78 -27.34 2.71
N ALA A 356 -25.11 -27.22 2.79
CA ALA A 356 -25.94 -28.21 3.49
C ALA A 356 -25.97 -29.57 2.76
N GLU A 357 -25.99 -29.60 1.43
CA GLU A 357 -25.89 -30.85 0.66
C GLU A 357 -24.47 -31.45 0.69
N ALA A 358 -23.40 -30.63 0.71
CA ALA A 358 -22.04 -31.12 0.90
C ALA A 358 -21.79 -31.66 2.32
N ILE A 359 -22.44 -31.10 3.33
CA ILE A 359 -22.44 -31.61 4.72
C ILE A 359 -23.34 -32.85 4.86
N ALA A 360 -24.46 -32.94 4.13
CA ALA A 360 -25.32 -34.12 4.11
C ALA A 360 -24.66 -35.30 3.38
N VAL A 361 -23.94 -35.04 2.29
CA VAL A 361 -23.15 -36.06 1.57
C VAL A 361 -21.89 -36.47 2.35
N SER A 362 -21.33 -35.60 3.20
CA SER A 362 -20.22 -36.00 4.09
C SER A 362 -20.69 -36.87 5.26
N GLN A 363 -21.96 -36.77 5.67
CA GLN A 363 -22.54 -37.62 6.72
C GLN A 363 -22.87 -39.05 6.24
N ASP A 364 -23.13 -39.24 4.94
CA ASP A 364 -23.29 -40.57 4.32
C ASP A 364 -21.95 -41.27 3.99
N LEU A 365 -20.81 -40.58 4.14
CA LEU A 365 -19.47 -41.15 4.00
C LEU A 365 -18.85 -41.58 5.34
N ASP A 366 -19.41 -41.11 6.47
CA ASP A 366 -19.02 -41.57 7.81
C ASP A 366 -19.69 -42.90 8.18
N SER A 367 -20.86 -43.21 7.60
CA SER A 367 -21.50 -44.53 7.73
C SER A 367 -20.83 -45.63 6.88
N LEU A 368 -20.01 -45.25 5.89
CA LEU A 368 -19.22 -46.17 5.06
C LEU A 368 -17.75 -46.33 5.53
N LYS A 369 -17.34 -45.63 6.59
CA LYS A 369 -16.00 -45.76 7.21
C LYS A 369 -15.95 -46.70 8.43
N GLU A 370 -17.10 -47.09 8.97
CA GLU A 370 -17.17 -48.07 10.07
C GLU A 370 -16.94 -49.54 9.62
N GLU A 371 -16.97 -49.83 8.31
CA GLU A 371 -16.80 -51.21 7.81
C GLU A 371 -15.41 -51.54 7.20
N THR A 372 -14.45 -50.62 7.14
CA THR A 372 -13.13 -50.88 6.51
C THR A 372 -11.93 -50.55 7.39
N THR A 373 -12.13 -50.31 8.69
CA THR A 373 -11.01 -50.10 9.64
C THR A 373 -10.87 -51.26 10.61
N THR A 374 -10.71 -52.47 10.06
CA THR A 374 -9.99 -53.55 10.75
C THR A 374 -8.87 -53.96 9.83
N ILE A 375 -7.63 -53.80 10.32
CA ILE A 375 -6.34 -54.27 9.78
C ILE A 375 -5.41 -53.12 9.35
N THR A 376 -4.28 -53.07 10.07
CA THR A 376 -3.01 -52.37 9.83
C THR A 376 -2.89 -50.90 10.27
N THR A 377 -2.47 -50.78 11.53
CA THR A 377 -1.48 -49.80 12.00
C THR A 377 -0.22 -49.83 11.13
N ASP A 378 0.27 -48.65 10.70
CA ASP A 378 1.61 -48.18 11.10
C ASP A 378 1.88 -46.74 10.60
N LYS A 379 2.58 -45.99 11.47
CA LYS A 379 3.04 -44.62 11.27
C LYS A 379 4.14 -44.54 10.19
N ASN A 380 4.11 -43.48 9.37
CA ASN A 380 5.27 -42.60 9.18
C ASN A 380 4.91 -41.32 8.40
N ASP A 381 5.05 -40.21 9.13
CA ASP A 381 5.44 -38.84 8.78
C ASP A 381 5.51 -38.41 7.30
N SER A 382 4.65 -37.44 6.96
CA SER A 382 4.86 -36.51 5.84
C SER A 382 4.79 -35.07 6.35
N ALA A 383 5.87 -34.32 6.11
CA ALA A 383 6.04 -32.94 6.53
C ALA A 383 5.22 -32.00 5.64
N THR A 384 4.34 -31.23 6.28
CA THR A 384 3.52 -30.15 5.72
C THR A 384 4.36 -28.90 5.49
N SER A 385 4.40 -28.36 4.28
CA SER A 385 4.92 -27.01 4.01
C SER A 385 3.86 -25.97 4.39
N GLU A 386 4.11 -25.25 5.47
CA GLU A 386 3.20 -24.28 6.11
C GLU A 386 2.95 -23.02 5.24
N GLU A 387 1.68 -22.65 5.04
CA GLU A 387 1.26 -21.32 4.55
C GLU A 387 1.78 -20.24 5.53
N GLU A 388 2.63 -19.30 5.08
CA GLU A 388 3.09 -18.21 5.97
C GLU A 388 1.98 -17.16 6.16
N ASP A 389 1.34 -17.18 7.33
CA ASP A 389 0.39 -16.17 7.77
C ASP A 389 0.95 -14.72 7.63
N TYR A 390 0.12 -13.79 7.13
CA TYR A 390 0.46 -12.34 7.02
C TYR A 390 0.96 -11.75 8.35
N THR A 391 0.46 -12.29 9.46
CA THR A 391 0.85 -11.92 10.81
C THR A 391 0.84 -13.18 11.68
N LEU A 392 1.99 -13.52 12.24
CA LEU A 392 2.13 -14.58 13.24
C LEU A 392 1.77 -14.07 14.65
N PHE A 393 1.38 -12.80 14.77
CA PHE A 393 0.94 -12.26 16.05
C PHE A 393 -0.43 -12.86 16.45
N PRO A 394 -0.56 -13.37 17.68
CA PRO A 394 -1.78 -14.05 18.09
C PRO A 394 -2.97 -13.07 18.17
N ARG A 395 -4.19 -13.57 17.95
CA ARG A 395 -5.42 -12.75 18.07
C ARG A 395 -5.60 -12.12 19.46
N SER A 396 -5.04 -12.74 20.50
CA SER A 396 -4.99 -12.19 21.87
C SER A 396 -4.14 -10.91 21.98
N PHE A 397 -3.13 -10.76 21.12
CA PHE A 397 -2.35 -9.54 20.97
C PHE A 397 -3.07 -8.52 20.06
N LEU A 398 -3.59 -8.96 18.91
CA LEU A 398 -4.17 -8.07 17.92
C LEU A 398 -5.47 -7.37 18.38
N LYS A 399 -6.29 -8.03 19.20
CA LYS A 399 -7.56 -7.44 19.72
C LYS A 399 -7.37 -6.22 20.62
N PRO A 400 -6.51 -6.24 21.66
CA PRO A 400 -6.27 -5.07 22.52
C PRO A 400 -5.33 -4.02 21.89
N LEU A 401 -4.55 -4.36 20.87
CA LEU A 401 -3.56 -3.46 20.27
C LEU A 401 -4.15 -2.10 19.81
N PRO A 402 -5.29 -2.02 19.10
CA PRO A 402 -5.91 -0.74 18.74
C PRO A 402 -6.22 0.16 19.94
N TYR A 403 -6.61 -0.42 21.08
CA TYR A 403 -6.92 0.35 22.29
C TYR A 403 -5.65 0.84 22.98
N LEU A 404 -4.57 0.05 22.99
CA LEU A 404 -3.27 0.51 23.46
C LEU A 404 -2.77 1.66 22.60
N LEU A 405 -2.79 1.51 21.27
CA LEU A 405 -2.36 2.58 20.37
C LEU A 405 -3.26 3.80 20.53
N GLY A 406 -4.58 3.62 20.66
CA GLY A 406 -5.53 4.70 20.93
C GLY A 406 -5.21 5.43 22.23
N PHE A 407 -4.83 4.71 23.29
CA PHE A 407 -4.35 5.28 24.55
C PHE A 407 -3.04 6.06 24.35
N LEU A 408 -2.06 5.52 23.64
CA LEU A 408 -0.80 6.22 23.37
C LEU A 408 -0.99 7.48 22.52
N LEU A 409 -1.93 7.45 21.56
CA LEU A 409 -2.29 8.62 20.75
C LEU A 409 -2.78 9.79 21.62
N THR A 410 -3.37 9.52 22.78
CA THR A 410 -3.79 10.58 23.71
C THR A 410 -2.62 11.42 24.22
N LEU A 411 -1.39 10.88 24.28
CA LEU A 411 -0.20 11.66 24.64
C LEU A 411 0.04 12.85 23.70
N SER A 412 -0.50 12.80 22.48
CA SER A 412 -0.51 13.97 21.58
C SER A 412 -1.73 14.86 21.81
N THR A 413 -2.94 14.29 21.75
CA THR A 413 -4.18 15.07 21.64
C THR A 413 -4.72 15.54 22.99
N LEU A 414 -4.70 14.69 24.01
CA LEU A 414 -5.10 15.03 25.38
C LEU A 414 -4.20 16.11 25.97
N THR A 415 -2.90 16.01 25.74
CA THR A 415 -1.88 16.95 26.25
C THR A 415 -2.08 18.38 25.75
N ALA A 416 -2.56 18.52 24.52
CA ALA A 416 -2.92 19.82 23.98
C ALA A 416 -4.19 20.35 24.66
N THR A 417 -5.25 19.54 24.76
CA THR A 417 -6.56 19.98 25.24
C THR A 417 -6.60 20.22 26.75
N ILE A 418 -5.89 19.41 27.53
CA ILE A 418 -5.83 19.50 29.00
C ILE A 418 -5.11 20.78 29.48
N TYR A 419 -4.29 21.39 28.63
CA TYR A 419 -3.52 22.58 28.96
C TYR A 419 -4.37 23.86 28.90
N PHE A 420 -5.34 23.94 27.99
CA PHE A 420 -6.07 25.18 27.72
C PHE A 420 -6.81 25.75 28.96
N PRO A 421 -7.58 24.97 29.75
CA PRO A 421 -8.26 25.51 30.92
C PRO A 421 -7.33 26.06 32.00
N LEU A 422 -6.05 25.71 31.94
CA LEU A 422 -5.04 26.11 32.93
C LEU A 422 -4.36 27.43 32.57
N ILE A 423 -4.58 27.98 31.37
CA ILE A 423 -3.89 29.18 30.88
C ILE A 423 -3.97 30.35 31.86
N PRO A 424 -5.16 30.74 32.39
CA PRO A 424 -5.25 31.84 33.35
C PRO A 424 -4.47 31.54 34.65
N MET A 425 -4.58 30.31 35.16
CA MET A 425 -3.91 29.88 36.38
C MET A 425 -2.38 29.83 36.23
N LEU A 426 -1.89 29.43 35.07
CA LEU A 426 -0.47 29.43 34.74
C LEU A 426 0.08 30.85 34.59
N SER A 427 -0.70 31.77 34.00
CA SER A 427 -0.34 33.19 33.90
C SER A 427 -0.11 33.78 35.28
N THR A 428 -1.06 33.58 36.19
CA THR A 428 -0.96 34.03 37.59
C THR A 428 0.16 33.31 38.35
N GLY A 429 0.28 31.98 38.18
CA GLY A 429 1.26 31.16 38.90
C GLY A 429 2.71 31.51 38.57
N PHE A 430 3.02 31.79 37.31
CA PHE A 430 4.36 32.20 36.86
C PHE A 430 4.56 33.72 36.88
N SER A 431 3.54 34.50 37.23
CA SER A 431 3.57 35.98 37.19
C SER A 431 3.97 36.54 35.82
N VAL A 432 3.47 35.91 34.75
CA VAL A 432 3.72 36.32 33.36
C VAL A 432 2.40 36.63 32.66
N SER A 433 2.45 37.35 31.53
CA SER A 433 1.26 37.66 30.74
C SER A 433 0.63 36.42 30.09
N ILE A 434 -0.67 36.48 29.79
CA ILE A 434 -1.38 35.45 29.01
C ILE A 434 -0.70 35.23 27.66
N GLN A 435 -0.20 36.29 27.03
CA GLN A 435 0.58 36.20 25.79
C GLN A 435 1.83 35.33 25.96
N SER A 436 2.52 35.44 27.10
CA SER A 436 3.67 34.60 27.42
C SER A 436 3.25 33.14 27.60
N ILE A 437 2.10 32.85 28.21
CA ILE A 437 1.60 31.47 28.29
C ILE A 437 1.20 30.95 26.91
N ASN A 438 0.58 31.75 26.04
CA ASN A 438 0.24 31.40 24.66
C ASN A 438 1.49 31.14 23.80
N LEU A 439 2.64 31.76 24.11
CA LEU A 439 3.91 31.42 23.49
C LEU A 439 4.31 29.96 23.77
N THR A 440 4.00 29.42 24.95
CA THR A 440 4.26 27.99 25.24
C THR A 440 3.40 27.06 24.38
N VAL A 441 2.15 27.46 24.09
CA VAL A 441 1.23 26.76 23.19
C VAL A 441 1.76 26.82 21.75
N THR A 442 2.27 27.98 21.35
CA THR A 442 2.90 28.21 20.04
C THR A 442 4.14 27.32 19.85
N VAL A 443 5.06 27.31 20.82
CA VAL A 443 6.25 26.44 20.78
C VAL A 443 5.87 24.96 20.74
N TYR A 444 4.86 24.57 21.52
CA TYR A 444 4.32 23.21 21.47
C TYR A 444 3.82 22.85 20.06
N ALA A 445 3.06 23.73 19.41
CA ALA A 445 2.54 23.53 18.05
C ALA A 445 3.65 23.47 16.98
N ILE A 446 4.72 24.26 17.11
CA ILE A 446 5.88 24.20 16.21
C ILE A 446 6.59 22.83 16.31
N CYS A 447 6.88 22.38 17.54
CA CYS A 447 7.45 21.06 17.76
C CYS A 447 6.53 19.93 17.26
N GLN A 448 5.21 20.13 17.36
CA GLN A 448 4.20 19.20 16.86
C GLN A 448 4.20 19.10 15.33
N ALA A 449 4.48 20.19 14.62
CA ALA A 449 4.65 20.18 13.18
C ALA A 449 5.90 19.39 12.77
N ILE A 450 7.03 19.59 13.46
CA ILE A 450 8.34 19.05 13.06
C ILE A 450 8.48 17.55 13.41
N SER A 451 8.02 17.14 14.59
CA SER A 451 8.28 15.81 15.15
C SER A 451 7.88 14.64 14.24
N PRO A 452 6.65 14.60 13.65
CA PRO A 452 6.24 13.49 12.77
C PRO A 452 7.17 13.30 11.57
N GLY A 453 7.60 14.39 10.91
CA GLY A 453 8.46 14.31 9.73
C GLY A 453 9.80 13.62 10.02
N PHE A 454 10.36 13.85 11.22
CA PHE A 454 11.62 13.23 11.63
C PHE A 454 11.44 11.80 12.15
N PHE A 455 10.56 11.60 13.14
CA PHE A 455 10.47 10.32 13.84
C PHE A 455 9.68 9.26 13.08
N ALA A 456 8.74 9.62 12.19
CA ALA A 456 8.04 8.62 11.37
C ALA A 456 9.00 7.95 10.37
N SER A 457 9.79 8.74 9.64
CA SER A 457 10.83 8.24 8.74
C SER A 457 11.89 7.42 9.47
N LEU A 458 12.24 7.82 10.70
CA LEU A 458 13.16 7.05 11.54
C LEU A 458 12.58 5.67 11.92
N ALA A 459 11.27 5.61 12.19
CA ALA A 459 10.57 4.37 12.54
C ALA A 459 10.37 3.43 11.34
N ASP A 460 10.26 3.97 10.12
CA ASP A 460 10.21 3.20 8.87
C ASP A 460 11.57 2.56 8.52
N SER A 461 12.67 3.10 9.07
CA SER A 461 14.01 2.59 8.82
C SER A 461 14.18 1.17 9.39
N PRO A 462 14.55 0.18 8.56
CA PRO A 462 14.83 -1.18 9.02
C PRO A 462 15.99 -1.26 10.02
N ALA A 463 16.89 -0.26 10.00
CA ALA A 463 17.99 -0.16 10.95
C ALA A 463 17.53 0.13 12.38
N ILE A 464 16.32 0.68 12.58
CA ILE A 464 15.83 1.09 13.91
C ILE A 464 14.54 0.34 14.28
N GLY A 465 13.52 0.35 13.42
CA GLY A 465 12.23 -0.29 13.67
C GLY A 465 11.20 0.58 14.42
N ARG A 466 9.97 0.09 14.51
CA ARG A 466 8.82 0.83 15.06
C ARG A 466 8.95 1.05 16.55
N ARG A 467 9.38 0.00 17.26
CA ARG A 467 9.29 -0.02 18.72
C ARG A 467 10.34 0.86 19.41
N PRO A 468 11.65 0.83 19.05
CA PRO A 468 12.63 1.70 19.67
C PRO A 468 12.27 3.18 19.55
N VAL A 469 11.74 3.59 18.39
CA VAL A 469 11.29 4.97 18.17
C VAL A 469 10.06 5.28 19.03
N LEU A 470 9.08 4.38 19.10
CA LEU A 470 7.91 4.58 19.95
C LEU A 470 8.28 4.70 21.44
N LEU A 471 9.16 3.84 21.96
CA LEU A 471 9.63 3.93 23.34
C LEU A 471 10.43 5.21 23.60
N CYS A 472 11.26 5.63 22.64
CA CYS A 472 12.00 6.90 22.72
C CYS A 472 11.04 8.09 22.80
N LEU A 473 10.01 8.12 21.94
CA LEU A 473 8.99 9.17 21.92
C LEU A 473 8.21 9.26 23.24
N ILE A 474 7.75 8.12 23.78
CA ILE A 474 7.05 8.09 25.07
C ILE A 474 7.99 8.51 26.21
N ALA A 475 9.26 8.09 26.17
CA ALA A 475 10.25 8.50 27.18
C ALA A 475 10.55 10.00 27.11
N LEU A 476 10.73 10.57 25.92
CA LEU A 476 10.87 12.02 25.71
C LEU A 476 9.65 12.77 26.25
N TYR A 477 8.46 12.27 25.96
CA TYR A 477 7.21 12.83 26.50
C TYR A 477 7.17 12.76 28.04
N ALA A 478 7.55 11.64 28.63
CA ALA A 478 7.61 11.45 30.08
C ALA A 478 8.65 12.38 30.72
N LEU A 479 9.82 12.55 30.11
CA LEU A 479 10.85 13.49 30.59
C LEU A 479 10.36 14.94 30.55
N GLY A 480 9.71 15.36 29.46
CA GLY A 480 9.07 16.67 29.37
C GLY A 480 8.00 16.85 30.46
N SER A 481 7.15 15.83 30.66
CA SER A 481 6.09 15.86 31.69
C SER A 481 6.66 15.86 33.12
N LEU A 482 7.76 15.17 33.36
CA LEU A 482 8.48 15.18 34.64
C LEU A 482 9.09 16.57 34.89
N GLY A 483 9.76 17.15 33.90
CA GLY A 483 10.30 18.49 33.99
C GLY A 483 9.22 19.54 34.27
N LEU A 484 8.06 19.44 33.62
CA LEU A 484 6.89 20.29 33.90
C LEU A 484 6.36 20.09 35.32
N SER A 485 6.21 18.84 35.75
CA SER A 485 5.73 18.51 37.09
C SER A 485 6.65 19.06 38.17
N LEU A 486 7.97 18.85 38.03
CA LEU A 486 8.97 19.35 38.97
C LEU A 486 9.00 20.88 38.99
N ASN A 487 9.02 21.53 37.82
CA ASN A 487 8.98 22.99 37.71
C ASN A 487 7.72 23.58 38.38
N SER A 488 6.60 22.85 38.33
CA SER A 488 5.33 23.26 38.92
C SER A 488 5.20 22.91 40.41
N SER A 489 5.92 21.88 40.87
CA SER A 489 5.93 21.44 42.27
C SER A 489 6.82 22.29 43.17
N PHE A 490 7.77 23.03 42.61
CA PHE A 490 8.50 24.03 43.37
C PHE A 490 7.57 25.20 43.71
N GLY A 491 7.76 25.80 44.90
CA GLY A 491 7.03 27.01 45.30
C GLY A 491 7.27 28.18 44.34
N PRO A 492 6.43 29.24 44.38
CA PRO A 492 6.39 30.31 43.37
C PRO A 492 7.76 30.92 43.05
N GLU A 493 8.64 31.03 44.04
CA GLU A 493 9.98 31.64 43.91
C GLU A 493 10.97 30.83 43.06
N ARG A 494 10.73 29.52 42.86
CA ARG A 494 11.64 28.61 42.14
C ARG A 494 11.10 28.13 40.80
N GLN A 495 9.88 28.52 40.44
CA GLN A 495 9.29 28.17 39.16
C GLN A 495 9.92 29.02 38.04
N SER A 496 10.32 28.37 36.95
CA SER A 496 10.92 29.06 35.81
C SER A 496 10.03 28.97 34.58
N TYR A 497 9.68 30.12 34.03
CA TYR A 497 8.95 30.22 32.76
C TYR A 497 9.77 29.66 31.58
N GLY A 498 11.09 29.83 31.59
CA GLY A 498 11.96 29.25 30.56
C GLY A 498 11.93 27.72 30.56
N VAL A 499 11.92 27.10 31.75
CA VAL A 499 11.76 25.65 31.90
C VAL A 499 10.39 25.19 31.45
N LEU A 500 9.32 25.96 31.71
CA LEU A 500 7.98 25.68 31.19
C LEU A 500 7.97 25.59 29.65
N ILE A 501 8.56 26.56 28.95
CA ILE A 501 8.67 26.54 27.48
C ILE A 501 9.48 25.32 27.02
N ALA A 502 10.69 25.14 27.57
CA ALA A 502 11.60 24.10 27.12
C ALA A 502 11.00 22.70 27.32
N MET A 503 10.38 22.45 28.46
CA MET A 503 9.76 21.15 28.75
C MET A 503 8.48 20.94 27.95
N ARG A 504 7.72 21.99 27.60
CA ARG A 504 6.60 21.90 26.64
C ARG A 504 7.09 21.51 25.23
N ALA A 505 8.23 22.04 24.79
CA ALA A 505 8.84 21.66 23.52
C ALA A 505 9.23 20.18 23.52
N VAL A 506 9.93 19.71 24.56
CA VAL A 506 10.33 18.30 24.72
C VAL A 506 9.10 17.39 24.80
N GLN A 507 8.08 17.77 25.56
CA GLN A 507 6.82 17.05 25.66
C GLN A 507 6.14 16.92 24.29
N SER A 508 6.09 18.00 23.50
CA SER A 508 5.52 17.97 22.14
C SER A 508 6.30 17.09 21.18
N LEU A 509 7.64 17.16 21.21
CA LEU A 509 8.50 16.32 20.36
C LEU A 509 8.25 14.83 20.62
N GLY A 510 8.06 14.43 21.88
CA GLY A 510 7.76 13.05 22.25
C GLY A 510 6.33 12.61 21.89
N GLY A 511 5.33 13.48 22.05
CA GLY A 511 3.92 13.09 21.83
C GLY A 511 3.49 13.09 20.37
N SER A 512 3.99 14.04 19.57
CA SER A 512 3.35 14.41 18.31
C SER A 512 3.57 13.45 17.14
N ALA A 513 4.64 12.65 17.16
CA ALA A 513 4.89 11.61 16.15
C ALA A 513 4.17 10.28 16.44
N ILE A 514 3.68 10.07 17.68
CA ILE A 514 3.02 8.83 18.10
C ILE A 514 1.82 8.47 17.21
N PRO A 515 0.93 9.40 16.80
CA PRO A 515 -0.14 9.09 15.86
C PRO A 515 0.38 8.46 14.56
N ALA A 516 1.40 9.06 13.93
CA ALA A 516 1.97 8.55 12.68
C ALA A 516 2.52 7.13 12.85
N LEU A 517 3.22 6.85 13.95
CA LEU A 517 3.71 5.51 14.27
C LEU A 517 2.56 4.52 14.54
N GLY A 518 1.48 4.94 15.20
CA GLY A 518 0.31 4.11 15.47
C GLY A 518 -0.37 3.61 14.18
N TYR A 519 -0.51 4.49 13.18
CA TYR A 519 -0.96 4.10 11.85
C TYR A 519 0.00 3.10 11.18
N GLY A 520 1.31 3.34 11.28
CA GLY A 520 2.35 2.43 10.77
C GLY A 520 2.30 1.04 11.41
N ILE A 521 2.16 0.96 12.74
CA ILE A 521 2.08 -0.31 13.49
C ILE A 521 0.85 -1.12 13.06
N ILE A 522 -0.33 -0.50 12.92
CA ILE A 522 -1.52 -1.19 12.42
C ILE A 522 -1.30 -1.68 10.98
N ALA A 523 -0.65 -0.87 10.14
CA ALA A 523 -0.34 -1.26 8.77
C ALA A 523 0.61 -2.46 8.68
N ASP A 524 1.54 -2.56 9.63
CA ASP A 524 2.52 -3.66 9.72
C ASP A 524 1.88 -4.98 10.19
N VAL A 525 0.91 -4.94 11.12
CA VAL A 525 0.32 -6.16 11.70
C VAL A 525 -0.99 -6.60 11.04
N ALA A 526 -1.66 -5.73 10.29
CA ALA A 526 -2.97 -6.03 9.67
C ALA A 526 -3.00 -5.77 8.16
N PRO A 527 -3.63 -6.68 7.39
CA PRO A 527 -3.80 -6.50 5.95
C PRO A 527 -4.74 -5.32 5.67
N VAL A 528 -4.66 -4.75 4.46
CA VAL A 528 -5.38 -3.51 4.09
C VAL A 528 -6.89 -3.63 4.33
N SER A 529 -7.48 -4.80 4.09
CA SER A 529 -8.89 -5.11 4.33
C SER A 529 -9.32 -4.95 5.79
N ASP A 530 -8.43 -5.28 6.74
CA ASP A 530 -8.73 -5.25 8.18
C ASP A 530 -8.27 -3.96 8.87
N ARG A 531 -7.47 -3.11 8.21
CA ARG A 531 -6.96 -1.86 8.80
C ARG A 531 -8.08 -0.95 9.30
N GLY A 532 -9.17 -0.82 8.55
CA GLY A 532 -10.33 0.00 8.97
C GLY A 532 -10.94 -0.46 10.30
N ARG A 533 -11.01 -1.79 10.51
CA ARG A 533 -11.54 -2.41 11.74
C ARG A 533 -10.65 -2.16 12.96
N MET A 534 -9.35 -1.93 12.77
CA MET A 534 -8.41 -1.59 13.84
C MET A 534 -8.26 -0.07 14.03
N LEU A 535 -8.26 0.72 12.95
CA LEU A 535 -8.14 2.17 13.00
C LEU A 535 -9.36 2.84 13.62
N GLY A 536 -10.58 2.34 13.35
CA GLY A 536 -11.82 2.86 13.92
C GLY A 536 -11.79 2.91 15.45
N PRO A 537 -11.62 1.77 16.15
CA PRO A 537 -11.49 1.74 17.61
C PRO A 537 -10.32 2.56 18.15
N MET A 538 -9.16 2.53 17.49
CA MET A 538 -7.98 3.31 17.89
C MET A 538 -8.29 4.82 17.96
N LEU A 539 -8.87 5.37 16.89
CA LEU A 539 -9.19 6.80 16.80
C LEU A 539 -10.36 7.18 17.71
N SER A 540 -11.36 6.31 17.82
CA SER A 540 -12.54 6.55 18.67
C SER A 540 -12.15 6.61 20.14
N PHE A 541 -11.28 5.69 20.58
CA PHE A 541 -10.73 5.69 21.94
C PHE A 541 -9.93 6.96 22.23
N CYS A 542 -9.01 7.33 21.33
CA CYS A 542 -8.21 8.55 21.46
C CYS A 542 -9.09 9.81 21.56
N ASN A 543 -10.06 9.96 20.65
CA ASN A 543 -10.93 11.14 20.60
C ASN A 543 -11.82 11.23 21.85
N GLY A 544 -12.38 10.10 22.30
CA GLY A 544 -13.20 10.04 23.50
C GLY A 544 -12.45 10.51 24.76
N LEU A 545 -11.22 10.02 24.96
CA LEU A 545 -10.40 10.42 26.10
C LEU A 545 -9.93 11.88 25.99
N SER A 546 -9.51 12.31 24.81
CA SER A 546 -9.02 13.67 24.56
C SER A 546 -10.10 14.73 24.76
N ALA A 547 -11.37 14.37 24.50
CA ALA A 547 -12.51 15.24 24.73
C ALA A 547 -12.81 15.48 26.22
N ALA A 548 -12.52 14.50 27.08
CA ALA A 548 -12.66 14.66 28.53
C ALA A 548 -11.52 15.48 29.16
N GLY A 549 -10.39 15.66 28.46
CA GLY A 549 -9.19 16.33 28.94
C GLY A 549 -9.42 17.68 29.62
N PRO A 550 -10.04 18.67 28.94
CA PRO A 550 -10.30 19.98 29.54
C PRO A 550 -11.10 19.92 30.84
N VAL A 551 -12.09 19.02 30.91
CA VAL A 551 -12.94 18.83 32.10
C VAL A 551 -12.13 18.23 33.25
N ILE A 552 -11.30 17.22 32.95
CA ILE A 552 -10.41 16.59 33.94
C ILE A 552 -9.39 17.61 34.47
N ALA A 553 -8.79 18.41 33.60
CA ALA A 553 -7.86 19.48 33.99
C ALA A 553 -8.54 20.49 34.91
N GLY A 554 -9.70 21.01 34.49
CA GLY A 554 -10.45 21.98 35.26
C GLY A 554 -10.89 21.46 36.62
N GLY A 555 -11.36 20.20 36.68
CA GLY A 555 -11.76 19.54 37.93
C GLY A 555 -10.59 19.29 38.87
N LEU A 556 -9.45 18.79 38.36
CA LEU A 556 -8.24 18.59 39.15
C LEU A 556 -7.67 19.92 39.66
N ALA A 557 -7.65 20.95 38.81
CA ALA A 557 -7.16 22.27 39.17
C ALA A 557 -8.02 22.92 40.26
N LEU A 558 -9.34 22.78 40.15
CA LEU A 558 -10.27 23.27 41.15
C LEU A 558 -10.15 22.49 42.48
N GLY A 559 -10.09 21.16 42.42
CA GLY A 559 -10.06 20.30 43.60
C GLY A 559 -8.73 20.34 44.37
N THR A 560 -7.61 20.60 43.69
CA THR A 560 -6.28 20.67 44.32
C THR A 560 -5.78 22.10 44.54
N GLY A 561 -6.54 23.09 44.09
CA GLY A 561 -6.18 24.51 44.17
C GLY A 561 -5.03 24.94 43.26
N GLY A 562 -4.63 24.11 42.28
CA GLY A 562 -3.48 24.39 41.42
C GLY A 562 -3.34 23.45 40.22
N TYR A 563 -2.49 23.81 39.27
CA TYR A 563 -2.28 23.04 38.02
C TYR A 563 -1.28 21.87 38.16
N VAL A 564 -0.58 21.77 39.29
CA VAL A 564 0.55 20.84 39.51
C VAL A 564 0.16 19.38 39.26
N TRP A 565 -0.99 18.96 39.80
CA TRP A 565 -1.48 17.59 39.67
C TRP A 565 -1.91 17.22 38.26
N VAL A 566 -2.17 18.20 37.39
CA VAL A 566 -2.45 17.94 35.97
C VAL A 566 -1.18 17.47 35.26
N PHE A 567 -0.03 18.09 35.53
CA PHE A 567 1.25 17.65 34.96
C PHE A 567 1.69 16.29 35.52
N TRP A 568 1.50 16.04 36.81
CA TRP A 568 1.72 14.71 37.40
C TRP A 568 0.79 13.66 36.77
N GLY A 569 -0.47 14.00 36.50
CA GLY A 569 -1.41 13.16 35.78
C GLY A 569 -0.89 12.75 34.40
N LEU A 570 -0.40 13.72 33.62
CA LEU A 570 0.21 13.46 32.31
C LEU A 570 1.47 12.60 32.40
N LEU A 571 2.30 12.81 33.41
CA LEU A 571 3.46 11.96 33.66
C LEU A 571 3.04 10.52 33.99
N MET A 572 2.03 10.32 34.84
CA MET A 572 1.52 8.98 35.17
C MET A 572 0.99 8.27 33.93
N ILE A 573 0.21 8.95 33.09
CA ILE A 573 -0.28 8.40 31.82
C ILE A 573 0.90 8.00 30.91
N ALA A 574 1.92 8.83 30.80
CA ALA A 574 3.12 8.54 30.01
C ALA A 574 3.93 7.36 30.55
N VAL A 575 4.12 7.29 31.86
CA VAL A 575 4.84 6.20 32.53
C VAL A 575 4.07 4.89 32.37
N VAL A 576 2.74 4.90 32.55
CA VAL A 576 1.90 3.73 32.30
C VAL A 576 2.01 3.32 30.83
N GLY A 577 1.92 4.26 29.89
CA GLY A 577 2.13 4.01 28.46
C GLY A 577 3.49 3.41 28.16
N LEU A 578 4.56 3.91 28.78
CA LEU A 578 5.92 3.41 28.62
C LEU A 578 6.07 1.99 29.16
N LEU A 579 5.53 1.74 30.35
CA LEU A 579 5.58 0.42 30.99
C LEU A 579 4.75 -0.59 30.19
N VAL A 580 3.50 -0.29 29.87
CA VAL A 580 2.65 -1.20 29.07
C VAL A 580 3.28 -1.46 27.70
N THR A 581 3.73 -0.43 27.00
CA THR A 581 4.41 -0.60 25.69
C THR A 581 5.71 -1.40 25.83
N GLY A 582 6.51 -1.08 26.84
CA GLY A 582 7.79 -1.75 27.10
C GLY A 582 7.63 -3.22 27.45
N PHE A 583 6.65 -3.56 28.29
CA PHE A 583 6.40 -4.94 28.73
C PHE A 583 5.59 -5.77 27.74
N TRP A 584 4.69 -5.17 26.95
CA TRP A 584 3.69 -5.89 26.16
C TRP A 584 3.83 -5.76 24.64
N LEU A 585 4.26 -4.60 24.11
CA LEU A 585 4.31 -4.40 22.64
C LEU A 585 5.62 -4.98 22.07
N PRO A 586 5.61 -6.02 21.23
CA PRO A 586 6.79 -6.50 20.51
C PRO A 586 7.20 -5.54 19.39
N GLU A 587 8.38 -5.74 18.80
CA GLU A 587 8.71 -5.07 17.53
C GLU A 587 7.73 -5.53 16.46
N THR A 588 7.20 -4.59 15.68
CA THR A 588 6.16 -4.83 14.66
C THR A 588 6.62 -4.44 13.26
N GLY A 589 7.68 -3.64 13.13
CA GLY A 589 8.15 -3.20 11.82
C GLY A 589 8.48 -4.37 10.91
N ARG A 590 7.75 -4.51 9.80
CA ARG A 590 7.90 -5.63 8.85
C ARG A 590 9.32 -5.79 8.33
N ALA A 591 10.01 -4.67 8.11
CA ALA A 591 11.39 -4.68 7.66
C ALA A 591 12.38 -5.25 8.71
N VAL A 592 11.99 -5.31 9.98
CA VAL A 592 12.77 -5.87 11.08
C VAL A 592 12.34 -7.30 11.40
N VAL A 593 11.05 -7.54 11.64
CA VAL A 593 10.53 -8.83 12.14
C VAL A 593 9.80 -9.69 11.10
N GLY A 594 9.65 -9.22 9.87
CA GLY A 594 8.84 -9.89 8.84
C GLY A 594 7.34 -9.88 9.23
N ASN A 595 6.71 -11.05 9.19
CA ASN A 595 5.34 -11.29 9.68
C ASN A 595 5.25 -11.48 11.22
N GLY A 596 6.37 -11.32 11.95
CA GLY A 596 6.46 -11.55 13.39
C GLY A 596 7.25 -12.80 13.79
N GLY A 597 7.72 -13.60 12.82
CA GLY A 597 8.46 -14.84 13.06
C GLY A 597 9.97 -14.69 13.31
N ARG A 598 10.57 -13.53 13.06
CA ARG A 598 12.03 -13.33 13.25
C ARG A 598 12.35 -12.91 14.68
N GLU A 599 13.22 -13.67 15.35
CA GLU A 599 13.71 -13.30 16.68
C GLU A 599 14.58 -12.03 16.62
N VAL A 600 14.25 -11.06 17.47
CA VAL A 600 15.02 -9.83 17.65
C VAL A 600 15.73 -9.81 18.99
N ASN A 601 17.02 -9.46 18.96
CA ASN A 601 17.85 -9.35 20.15
C ASN A 601 18.02 -7.88 20.58
N GLY A 602 18.00 -7.65 21.89
CA GLY A 602 18.24 -6.34 22.51
C GLY A 602 17.03 -5.77 23.25
N LEU A 603 17.32 -5.02 24.33
CA LEU A 603 16.33 -4.46 25.27
C LEU A 603 15.28 -3.55 24.60
N TRP A 604 15.65 -2.93 23.48
CA TRP A 604 14.83 -1.95 22.76
C TRP A 604 13.91 -2.59 21.72
N ARG A 605 14.23 -3.79 21.24
CA ARG A 605 13.46 -4.52 20.20
C ARG A 605 12.60 -5.64 20.78
N ARG A 606 13.03 -6.25 21.90
CA ARG A 606 12.32 -7.35 22.57
C ARG A 606 11.52 -6.86 23.78
N SER A 607 10.34 -7.43 24.07
CA SER A 607 9.48 -6.98 25.18
C SER A 607 10.18 -7.17 26.52
N TRP A 608 10.11 -6.18 27.42
CA TRP A 608 10.71 -6.28 28.75
C TRP A 608 10.14 -7.47 29.53
N GLY A 609 8.87 -7.82 29.28
CA GLY A 609 8.21 -8.99 29.87
C GLY A 609 8.86 -10.31 29.47
N SER A 610 9.43 -10.41 28.26
CA SER A 610 10.14 -11.60 27.82
C SER A 610 11.44 -11.87 28.61
N TYR A 611 12.02 -10.83 29.27
CA TYR A 611 13.19 -10.99 30.13
C TYR A 611 12.81 -11.46 31.54
N LEU A 612 11.62 -11.11 32.04
CA LEU A 612 11.09 -11.57 33.33
C LEU A 612 10.57 -13.02 33.29
N GLY A 613 10.19 -13.51 32.10
CA GLY A 613 9.68 -14.86 31.88
C GLY A 613 10.72 -15.99 31.94
N LYS A 614 12.02 -15.69 32.08
CA LYS A 614 13.12 -16.68 32.07
C LYS A 614 13.13 -17.69 33.24
N GLY A 615 12.15 -17.64 34.14
CA GLY A 615 12.03 -18.54 35.28
C GLY A 615 11.12 -19.76 35.11
N ARG A 616 10.36 -19.91 34.01
CA ARG A 616 9.28 -20.92 33.95
C ARG A 616 9.25 -21.86 32.74
N GLU A 617 10.18 -21.75 31.80
CA GLU A 617 10.36 -22.72 30.70
C GLU A 617 11.69 -23.48 30.85
N LYS A 618 11.78 -24.28 31.90
CA LYS A 618 12.76 -25.37 31.99
C LYS A 618 12.21 -26.45 32.93
N LYS A 619 11.21 -27.19 32.44
CA LYS A 619 10.89 -28.58 32.83
C LYS A 619 9.56 -29.00 32.19
N ASN A 620 9.65 -29.55 30.97
CA ASN A 620 9.11 -30.89 30.66
C ASN A 620 9.33 -31.22 29.18
N GLY A 621 10.13 -32.27 28.94
CA GLY A 621 10.37 -32.94 27.65
C GLY A 621 11.16 -32.10 26.65
N GLY A 622 12.39 -32.39 26.23
CA GLY A 622 12.98 -33.69 25.97
C GLY A 622 13.17 -33.85 24.45
N ASN A 623 14.28 -33.32 23.94
CA ASN A 623 14.97 -33.63 22.67
C ASN A 623 14.63 -32.93 21.33
N ASP A 624 13.68 -32.00 21.22
CA ASP A 624 13.39 -31.40 19.88
C ASP A 624 13.88 -29.94 19.70
N ILE A 625 14.47 -29.33 20.71
CA ILE A 625 14.73 -27.87 20.72
C ILE A 625 16.18 -27.48 20.36
N GLU A 626 17.13 -28.43 20.32
CA GLU A 626 18.51 -28.13 19.92
C GLU A 626 18.78 -28.21 18.40
N GLN A 627 17.87 -28.75 17.58
CA GLN A 627 18.02 -28.78 16.12
C GLN A 627 17.39 -27.58 15.39
N ASN A 628 16.28 -27.03 15.90
CA ASN A 628 15.60 -25.90 15.23
C ASN A 628 16.28 -24.53 15.41
N ASN A 629 17.20 -24.38 16.37
CA ASN A 629 17.94 -23.13 16.55
C ASN A 629 19.20 -23.00 15.68
N ARG A 630 19.52 -23.99 14.83
CA ARG A 630 20.60 -23.89 13.84
C ARG A 630 20.12 -23.59 12.42
N SER A 631 18.83 -23.76 12.11
CA SER A 631 18.28 -23.58 10.76
C SER A 631 17.82 -22.15 10.42
N VAL A 632 17.73 -21.24 11.41
CA VAL A 632 17.27 -19.84 11.20
C VAL A 632 18.44 -18.83 11.14
N SER A 633 19.70 -19.24 11.33
CA SER A 633 20.85 -18.32 11.32
C SER A 633 21.35 -17.89 9.92
N GLY A 634 20.70 -18.35 8.85
CA GLY A 634 21.07 -18.08 7.45
C GLY A 634 20.39 -16.89 6.78
N ALA A 635 19.59 -16.08 7.49
CA ALA A 635 19.01 -14.87 6.91
C ALA A 635 20.13 -13.85 6.62
N ALA A 636 20.50 -13.72 5.35
CA ALA A 636 21.45 -12.74 4.87
C ALA A 636 21.12 -11.37 5.47
N ARG A 637 22.06 -10.81 6.24
CA ARG A 637 22.00 -9.43 6.72
C ARG A 637 21.98 -8.52 5.49
N VAL A 638 20.79 -8.19 5.01
CA VAL A 638 20.60 -7.10 4.05
C VAL A 638 21.17 -5.86 4.73
N LYS A 639 22.28 -5.32 4.20
CA LYS A 639 22.79 -4.01 4.61
C LYS A 639 21.77 -2.99 4.16
N VAL A 640 20.86 -2.65 5.06
CA VAL A 640 19.89 -1.59 4.87
C VAL A 640 20.62 -0.26 5.07
N VAL A 641 20.74 0.51 4.00
CA VAL A 641 21.27 1.87 4.03
C VAL A 641 20.14 2.82 4.37
N TRP A 642 20.31 3.60 5.43
CA TRP A 642 19.40 4.70 5.78
C TRP A 642 19.56 5.82 4.75
N ASP A 643 18.45 6.25 4.12
CA ASP A 643 18.42 7.46 3.29
C ASP A 643 17.97 8.66 4.15
N PRO A 644 18.87 9.61 4.49
CA PRO A 644 18.52 10.81 5.23
C PRO A 644 17.52 11.70 4.51
N MET A 645 17.47 11.64 3.16
CA MET A 645 16.61 12.50 2.35
C MET A 645 15.14 12.12 2.45
N ALA A 646 14.83 10.90 2.87
CA ALA A 646 13.45 10.43 3.09
C ALA A 646 12.70 11.25 4.16
N VAL A 647 13.42 11.83 5.13
CA VAL A 647 12.86 12.73 6.17
C VAL A 647 12.29 14.02 5.56
N PHE A 648 12.83 14.46 4.41
CA PHE A 648 12.40 15.69 3.73
C PHE A 648 11.27 15.46 2.71
N ALA A 649 10.83 14.22 2.50
CA ALA A 649 9.79 13.90 1.52
C ALA A 649 8.46 14.64 1.80
N SER A 650 8.05 14.73 3.06
CA SER A 650 6.84 15.47 3.46
C SER A 650 6.99 16.99 3.31
N LEU A 651 8.20 17.53 3.46
CA LEU A 651 8.49 18.94 3.24
C LEU A 651 8.47 19.28 1.74
N ARG A 652 8.96 18.39 0.88
CA ARG A 652 8.92 18.55 -0.57
C ARG A 652 7.49 18.69 -1.09
N ILE A 653 6.53 17.96 -0.52
CA ILE A 653 5.11 18.02 -0.92
C ILE A 653 4.54 19.43 -0.77
N ILE A 654 4.92 20.16 0.29
CA ILE A 654 4.43 21.52 0.57
C ILE A 654 4.75 22.50 -0.56
N PHE A 655 5.85 22.27 -1.30
CA PHE A 655 6.31 23.15 -2.37
C PHE A 655 5.66 22.87 -3.73
N TYR A 656 4.84 21.82 -3.88
CA TYR A 656 4.06 21.64 -5.09
C TYR A 656 2.87 22.62 -5.11
N PRO A 657 2.63 23.37 -6.21
CA PRO A 657 1.59 24.40 -6.26
C PRO A 657 0.16 23.90 -5.98
N ASP A 658 -0.20 22.72 -6.48
CA ASP A 658 -1.49 22.07 -6.23
C ASP A 658 -1.62 21.62 -4.76
N ALA A 659 -0.57 21.04 -4.19
CA ALA A 659 -0.52 20.66 -2.78
C ALA A 659 -0.63 21.89 -1.88
N ALA A 660 0.11 22.96 -2.17
CA ALA A 660 0.14 24.18 -1.37
C ALA A 660 -1.26 24.83 -1.25
N ALA A 661 -2.02 24.86 -2.35
CA ALA A 661 -3.39 25.38 -2.35
C ALA A 661 -4.34 24.53 -1.50
N VAL A 662 -4.20 23.19 -1.53
CA VAL A 662 -5.01 22.30 -0.69
C VAL A 662 -4.58 22.38 0.79
N LEU A 663 -3.27 22.42 1.05
CA LEU A 663 -2.67 22.53 2.38
C LEU A 663 -3.08 23.82 3.08
N TRP A 664 -3.16 24.94 2.36
CA TRP A 664 -3.66 26.19 2.92
C TRP A 664 -5.09 26.05 3.43
N MET A 665 -5.97 25.38 2.69
CA MET A 665 -7.35 25.14 3.13
C MET A 665 -7.40 24.22 4.37
N ILE A 666 -6.58 23.18 4.42
CA ILE A 666 -6.45 22.30 5.60
C ILE A 666 -6.01 23.13 6.81
N ALA A 667 -4.99 23.96 6.64
CA ALA A 667 -4.41 24.77 7.69
C ALA A 667 -5.35 25.88 8.16
N SER A 668 -5.98 26.60 7.24
CA SER A 668 -6.85 27.74 7.53
C SER A 668 -8.11 27.32 8.28
N SER A 669 -8.75 26.21 7.88
CA SER A 669 -9.86 25.64 8.63
C SER A 669 -9.44 25.18 10.02
N TYR A 670 -8.32 24.44 10.15
CA TYR A 670 -7.85 23.96 11.45
C TYR A 670 -7.44 25.11 12.39
N CYS A 671 -6.95 26.20 11.81
CA CYS A 671 -6.60 27.42 12.52
C CYS A 671 -7.81 28.04 13.25
N VAL A 672 -9.02 27.98 12.67
CA VAL A 672 -10.25 28.43 13.35
C VAL A 672 -10.45 27.67 14.65
N TYR A 673 -10.47 26.33 14.59
CA TYR A 673 -10.58 25.49 15.77
C TYR A 673 -9.52 25.82 16.83
N TYR A 674 -8.26 25.95 16.41
CA TYR A 674 -7.16 26.23 17.34
C TYR A 674 -7.26 27.62 17.98
N THR A 675 -7.77 28.61 17.23
CA THR A 675 -8.04 29.96 17.72
C THR A 675 -9.09 29.93 18.82
N PHE A 676 -10.17 29.17 18.65
CA PHE A 676 -11.13 28.95 19.73
C PHE A 676 -10.48 28.28 20.94
N GLN A 677 -9.63 27.27 20.71
CA GLN A 677 -8.95 26.57 21.80
C GLN A 677 -8.13 27.51 22.69
N VAL A 678 -7.42 28.47 22.09
CA VAL A 678 -6.60 29.46 22.79
C VAL A 678 -7.44 30.59 23.39
N ALA A 679 -8.53 31.01 22.73
CA ALA A 679 -9.34 32.15 23.16
C ALA A 679 -10.31 31.81 24.30
N ILE A 680 -10.89 30.59 24.32
CA ILE A 680 -11.93 30.19 25.28
C ILE A 680 -11.53 30.41 26.74
N PRO A 681 -10.33 29.98 27.22
CA PRO A 681 -9.97 30.13 28.62
C PRO A 681 -10.01 31.59 29.07
N THR A 682 -9.35 32.48 28.32
CA THR A 682 -9.32 33.92 28.61
C THR A 682 -10.71 34.55 28.47
N ILE A 683 -11.52 34.11 27.50
CA ILE A 683 -12.86 34.65 27.31
C ILE A 683 -13.78 34.33 28.48
N PHE A 684 -13.85 33.06 28.85
CA PHE A 684 -14.76 32.57 29.88
C PHE A 684 -14.29 32.90 31.30
N ASP A 685 -12.98 33.06 31.52
CA ASP A 685 -12.43 33.62 32.75
C ASP A 685 -12.77 35.12 32.89
N GLU A 686 -12.32 35.96 31.95
CA GLU A 686 -12.39 37.43 32.11
C GLU A 686 -13.80 38.02 31.95
N ILE A 687 -14.63 37.48 31.04
CA ILE A 687 -15.97 38.03 30.78
C ILE A 687 -17.06 37.35 31.60
N TYR A 688 -16.97 36.03 31.73
CA TYR A 688 -18.02 35.22 32.33
C TYR A 688 -17.69 34.77 33.75
N GLY A 689 -16.47 35.01 34.25
CA GLY A 689 -16.05 34.69 35.62
C GLY A 689 -16.03 33.19 35.92
N TYR A 690 -15.80 32.36 34.91
CA TYR A 690 -15.86 30.91 35.06
C TYR A 690 -14.62 30.39 35.79
N ASN A 691 -14.82 29.50 36.75
CA ASN A 691 -13.72 28.77 37.37
C ASN A 691 -13.11 27.74 36.38
N PRO A 692 -11.95 27.14 36.70
CA PRO A 692 -11.27 26.20 35.81
C PRO A 692 -12.14 25.03 35.33
N LEU A 693 -13.06 24.52 36.17
CA LEU A 693 -13.97 23.44 35.79
C LEU A 693 -14.98 23.89 34.74
N PHE A 694 -15.63 25.05 34.93
CA PHE A 694 -16.56 25.60 33.95
C PHE A 694 -15.86 26.02 32.65
N ILE A 695 -14.63 26.51 32.72
CA ILE A 695 -13.78 26.72 31.53
C ILE A 695 -13.56 25.38 30.82
N GLY A 696 -13.18 24.33 31.55
CA GLY A 696 -13.04 22.97 31.02
C GLY A 696 -14.30 22.45 30.32
N LEU A 697 -15.47 22.63 30.93
CA LEU A 697 -16.77 22.26 30.35
C LEU A 697 -17.11 23.05 29.07
N SER A 698 -16.63 24.29 28.96
CA SER A 698 -16.87 25.15 27.79
C SER A 698 -16.20 24.65 26.50
N PHE A 699 -15.28 23.69 26.59
CA PHE A 699 -14.68 23.04 25.43
C PHE A 699 -15.55 21.93 24.81
N LEU A 700 -16.48 21.34 25.58
CA LEU A 700 -17.29 20.21 25.13
C LEU A 700 -18.12 20.51 23.86
N PRO A 701 -18.77 21.69 23.72
CA PRO A 701 -19.49 22.02 22.49
C PRO A 701 -18.58 22.04 21.26
N GLY A 702 -17.37 22.61 21.37
CA GLY A 702 -16.41 22.59 20.27
C GLY A 702 -16.00 21.16 19.86
N LEU A 703 -15.76 20.29 20.84
CA LEU A 703 -15.39 18.89 20.64
C LEU A 703 -16.54 18.08 20.01
N ALA A 704 -17.76 18.29 20.47
CA ALA A 704 -18.97 17.71 19.87
C ALA A 704 -19.15 18.16 18.41
N GLY A 705 -18.92 19.46 18.15
CA GLY A 705 -18.96 20.03 16.81
C GLY A 705 -17.97 19.38 15.85
N MET A 706 -16.72 19.16 16.29
CA MET A 706 -15.73 18.42 15.47
C MET A 706 -16.18 16.98 15.17
N THR A 707 -16.72 16.28 16.17
CA THR A 707 -17.17 14.88 16.00
C THR A 707 -18.29 14.80 14.97
N ILE A 708 -19.30 15.65 15.11
CA ILE A 708 -20.44 15.70 14.17
C ILE A 708 -19.97 16.16 12.79
N GLY A 709 -19.10 17.16 12.74
CA GLY A 709 -18.51 17.68 11.50
C GLY A 709 -17.77 16.61 10.70
N GLY A 710 -16.97 15.77 11.36
CA GLY A 710 -16.27 14.64 10.72
C GLY A 710 -17.23 13.60 10.11
N ILE A 711 -18.32 13.27 10.82
CA ILE A 711 -19.35 12.34 10.33
C ILE A 711 -20.07 12.94 9.10
N ILE A 712 -20.41 14.23 9.15
CA ILE A 712 -21.02 14.94 8.02
C ILE A 712 -20.06 14.97 6.84
N ALA A 713 -18.78 15.29 7.07
CA ALA A 713 -17.75 15.35 6.04
C ALA A 713 -17.67 14.03 5.26
N GLY A 714 -17.56 12.89 5.96
CA GLY A 714 -17.49 11.58 5.32
C GLY A 714 -18.67 11.32 4.37
N LYS A 715 -19.90 11.60 4.81
CA LYS A 715 -21.11 11.45 3.99
C LYS A 715 -21.15 12.42 2.80
N VAL A 716 -20.75 13.67 3.01
CA VAL A 716 -20.76 14.72 1.96
C VAL A 716 -19.72 14.44 0.89
N ILE A 717 -18.49 14.06 1.27
CA ILE A 717 -17.40 13.70 0.37
C ILE A 717 -17.83 12.54 -0.55
N ASP A 718 -18.43 11.51 0.04
CA ASP A 718 -18.95 10.35 -0.67
C ASP A 718 -20.04 10.71 -1.69
N HIS A 719 -21.00 11.54 -1.28
CA HIS A 719 -22.12 11.96 -2.13
C HIS A 719 -21.69 12.88 -3.26
N HIS A 720 -20.80 13.83 -2.97
CA HIS A 720 -20.28 14.76 -3.98
C HIS A 720 -19.42 14.04 -5.01
N TYR A 721 -18.58 13.10 -4.57
CA TYR A 721 -17.81 12.24 -5.45
C TYR A 721 -18.72 11.43 -6.37
N ALA A 722 -19.72 10.73 -5.81
CA ALA A 722 -20.68 9.95 -6.59
C ALA A 722 -21.39 10.82 -7.64
N LYS A 723 -21.83 12.03 -7.28
CA LYS A 723 -22.47 12.95 -8.24
C LYS A 723 -21.55 13.41 -9.35
N VAL A 724 -20.30 13.75 -9.05
CA VAL A 724 -19.35 14.21 -10.09
C VAL A 724 -18.85 13.03 -10.93
N ALA A 725 -18.75 11.83 -10.36
CA ALA A 725 -18.52 10.59 -11.11
C ALA A 725 -19.63 10.36 -12.14
N ILE A 726 -20.91 10.36 -11.72
CA ILE A 726 -22.06 10.22 -12.63
C ILE A 726 -22.04 11.29 -13.73
N GLN A 727 -21.78 12.56 -13.37
CA GLN A 727 -21.72 13.66 -14.32
C GLN A 727 -20.55 13.57 -15.31
N SER A 728 -19.50 12.82 -14.96
CA SER A 728 -18.32 12.58 -15.81
C SER A 728 -18.41 11.23 -16.53
N GLY A 729 -19.55 10.54 -16.50
CA GLY A 729 -19.77 9.24 -17.15
C GLY A 729 -19.17 8.04 -16.40
N LEU A 730 -18.77 8.20 -15.13
CA LEU A 730 -18.22 7.15 -14.28
C LEU A 730 -19.28 6.58 -13.33
N ASP A 731 -19.34 5.26 -13.21
CA ASP A 731 -20.26 4.58 -12.28
C ASP A 731 -19.89 4.88 -10.80
N PRO A 732 -20.80 5.49 -10.01
CA PRO A 732 -20.56 5.87 -8.61
C PRO A 732 -20.36 4.68 -7.65
N ASN A 733 -20.79 3.46 -8.02
CA ASN A 733 -20.61 2.26 -7.19
C ASN A 733 -19.21 1.63 -7.33
N ARG A 734 -18.37 2.14 -8.24
CA ARG A 734 -16.97 1.73 -8.44
C ARG A 734 -15.96 2.44 -7.51
N LYS A 735 -16.34 2.80 -6.28
CA LYS A 735 -15.47 3.54 -5.31
C LYS A 735 -14.10 2.91 -5.02
N SER A 736 -13.90 1.64 -5.37
CA SER A 736 -12.65 0.88 -5.21
C SER A 736 -11.86 0.65 -6.52
N LYS A 737 -12.34 1.16 -7.67
CA LYS A 737 -11.90 0.75 -9.03
C LYS A 737 -11.36 1.88 -9.93
N ALA A 738 -11.11 3.09 -9.43
CA ALA A 738 -10.48 4.14 -10.23
C ALA A 738 -8.95 3.92 -10.28
N LYS A 739 -8.43 3.55 -11.46
CA LYS A 739 -6.98 3.43 -11.74
C LYS A 739 -6.35 4.82 -11.96
N GLY A 740 -5.03 4.93 -11.81
CA GLY A 740 -4.26 6.18 -11.90
C GLY A 740 -4.67 7.15 -13.01
N ASN A 741 -4.82 6.69 -14.27
CA ASN A 741 -5.16 7.56 -15.41
C ASN A 741 -6.63 8.05 -15.40
N ASP A 742 -7.56 7.32 -14.77
CA ASP A 742 -8.94 7.79 -14.60
C ASP A 742 -8.99 8.92 -13.54
N LEU A 743 -8.13 8.87 -12.52
CA LEU A 743 -8.05 9.88 -11.47
C LEU A 743 -7.35 11.18 -11.94
N GLU A 744 -6.36 11.08 -12.83
CA GLU A 744 -5.64 12.24 -13.40
C GLU A 744 -6.55 13.14 -14.26
N ASN A 745 -7.45 12.54 -15.03
CA ASN A 745 -8.40 13.27 -15.87
C ASN A 745 -9.77 13.48 -15.19
N PHE A 746 -10.05 12.78 -14.08
CA PHE A 746 -11.22 13.06 -13.27
C PHE A 746 -11.01 14.36 -12.48
N PRO A 747 -11.97 15.30 -12.50
CA PRO A 747 -11.85 16.57 -11.79
C PRO A 747 -12.09 16.37 -10.28
N ILE A 748 -11.10 15.78 -9.59
CA ILE A 748 -11.17 15.47 -8.14
C ILE A 748 -11.39 16.74 -7.33
N GLU A 749 -10.73 17.84 -7.68
CA GLU A 749 -10.86 19.13 -7.01
C GLU A 749 -12.31 19.62 -7.09
N LYS A 750 -12.96 19.47 -8.25
CA LYS A 750 -14.38 19.80 -8.45
C LYS A 750 -15.30 18.86 -7.68
N ALA A 751 -14.95 17.59 -7.57
CA ALA A 751 -15.69 16.60 -6.77
C ALA A 751 -15.62 16.92 -5.28
N ARG A 752 -14.43 17.22 -4.74
CA ARG A 752 -14.21 17.48 -3.32
C ARG A 752 -14.70 18.88 -2.90
N TYR A 753 -14.45 19.92 -3.70
CA TYR A 753 -14.89 21.29 -3.41
C TYR A 753 -16.28 21.66 -3.98
N ARG A 754 -17.10 20.67 -4.34
CA ARG A 754 -18.47 20.92 -4.77
C ARG A 754 -19.26 21.62 -3.66
N ARG A 755 -19.82 22.81 -3.97
CA ARG A 755 -20.59 23.63 -3.01
C ARG A 755 -19.82 23.92 -1.71
N TYR A 756 -18.52 24.16 -1.82
CA TYR A 756 -17.66 24.38 -0.66
C TYR A 756 -17.74 25.82 -0.10
N VAL A 757 -17.83 26.82 -0.99
CA VAL A 757 -17.87 28.26 -0.63
C VAL A 757 -19.00 28.63 0.36
N PRO A 758 -20.24 28.10 0.25
CA PRO A 758 -21.27 28.36 1.25
C PRO A 758 -20.89 27.98 2.67
N TRP A 759 -20.11 26.89 2.87
CA TRP A 759 -19.62 26.50 4.18
C TRP A 759 -18.62 27.51 4.74
N VAL A 760 -17.73 28.05 3.88
CA VAL A 760 -16.76 29.08 4.26
C VAL A 760 -17.49 30.37 4.66
N VAL A 761 -18.45 30.83 3.87
CA VAL A 761 -19.23 32.05 4.18
C VAL A 761 -20.03 31.89 5.47
N ALA A 762 -20.62 30.70 5.70
CA ALA A 762 -21.30 30.41 6.95
C ALA A 762 -20.35 30.45 8.15
N GLU A 763 -19.15 29.85 8.03
CA GLU A 763 -18.12 29.91 9.09
C GLU A 763 -17.70 31.36 9.36
N MET A 764 -17.46 32.16 8.32
CA MET A 764 -17.10 33.57 8.45
C MET A 764 -18.12 34.35 9.30
N GLY A 765 -19.42 34.15 9.02
CA GLY A 765 -20.52 34.77 9.76
C GLY A 765 -20.60 34.30 11.21
N VAL A 766 -20.45 33.00 11.45
CA VAL A 766 -20.48 32.42 12.81
C VAL A 766 -19.28 32.91 13.63
N VAL A 767 -18.07 32.92 13.06
CA VAL A 767 -16.86 33.35 13.78
C VAL A 767 -16.88 34.85 14.06
N ALA A 768 -17.26 35.68 13.09
CA ALA A 768 -17.41 37.13 13.32
C ALA A 768 -18.50 37.41 14.36
N GLY A 769 -19.65 36.75 14.25
CA GLY A 769 -20.75 36.89 15.20
C GLY A 769 -20.37 36.47 16.61
N TYR A 770 -19.57 35.40 16.77
CA TYR A 770 -19.05 34.98 18.07
C TYR A 770 -18.28 36.12 18.76
N GLY A 771 -17.40 36.81 18.02
CA GLY A 771 -16.63 37.93 18.56
C GLY A 771 -17.52 39.05 19.11
N TRP A 772 -18.58 39.41 18.40
CA TRP A 772 -19.52 40.46 18.81
C TRP A 772 -20.42 40.05 19.98
N VAL A 773 -20.87 38.79 20.00
CA VAL A 773 -21.65 38.22 21.11
C VAL A 773 -20.83 38.24 22.40
N VAL A 774 -19.54 37.87 22.31
CA VAL A 774 -18.60 37.92 23.44
C VAL A 774 -18.30 39.36 23.86
N GLN A 775 -18.05 40.27 22.90
CA GLN A 775 -17.79 41.68 23.17
C GLN A 775 -18.96 42.34 23.93
N ASN A 776 -20.20 42.00 23.54
CA ASN A 776 -21.42 42.52 24.16
C ASN A 776 -21.85 41.76 25.42
N ARG A 777 -21.03 40.82 25.91
CA ARG A 777 -21.29 40.02 27.13
C ARG A 777 -22.65 39.31 27.13
N VAL A 778 -23.09 38.83 25.96
CA VAL A 778 -24.34 38.07 25.82
C VAL A 778 -24.25 36.76 26.59
N HIS A 779 -25.39 36.21 27.03
CA HIS A 779 -25.47 34.98 27.83
C HIS A 779 -24.55 33.85 27.28
N PRO A 780 -23.77 33.16 28.13
CA PRO A 780 -22.70 32.23 27.72
C PRO A 780 -23.16 31.04 26.87
N ALA A 781 -24.45 30.67 26.92
CA ALA A 781 -25.00 29.67 26.02
C ALA A 781 -24.86 30.03 24.53
N VAL A 782 -24.98 31.31 24.17
CA VAL A 782 -24.90 31.77 22.78
C VAL A 782 -23.50 31.56 22.18
N PRO A 783 -22.39 32.06 22.79
CA PRO A 783 -21.06 31.80 22.25
C PRO A 783 -20.70 30.31 22.23
N LEU A 784 -21.20 29.50 23.18
CA LEU A 784 -21.00 28.04 23.16
C LEU A 784 -21.67 27.35 21.95
N ILE A 785 -22.89 27.77 21.59
CA ILE A 785 -23.59 27.28 20.39
C ILE A 785 -22.85 27.71 19.13
N MET A 786 -22.39 28.97 19.07
CA MET A 786 -21.65 29.48 17.92
C MET A 786 -20.30 28.78 17.75
N GLN A 787 -19.60 28.48 18.86
CA GLN A 787 -18.38 27.67 18.84
C GLN A 787 -18.63 26.26 18.31
N PHE A 788 -19.72 25.60 18.75
CA PHE A 788 -20.12 24.29 18.21
C PHE A 788 -20.28 24.35 16.68
N LEU A 789 -20.99 25.36 16.17
CA LEU A 789 -21.20 25.55 14.73
C LEU A 789 -19.89 25.84 14.00
N ALA A 790 -19.05 26.75 14.52
CA ALA A 790 -17.76 27.09 13.93
C ALA A 790 -16.84 25.86 13.82
N CYS A 791 -16.68 25.09 14.90
CA CYS A 791 -15.88 23.87 14.89
C CYS A 791 -16.45 22.80 13.96
N THR A 792 -17.79 22.68 13.85
CA THR A 792 -18.45 21.75 12.91
C THR A 792 -18.09 22.11 11.47
N LEU A 793 -18.27 23.37 11.09
CA LEU A 793 -17.98 23.87 9.75
C LEU A 793 -16.49 23.73 9.40
N SER A 794 -15.61 24.19 10.29
CA SER A 794 -14.15 24.03 10.19
C SER A 794 -13.76 22.58 9.94
N THR A 795 -14.39 21.65 10.65
CA THR A 795 -14.04 20.23 10.58
C THR A 795 -14.52 19.58 9.29
N ILE A 796 -15.72 19.94 8.81
CA ILE A 796 -16.21 19.51 7.50
C ILE A 796 -15.23 19.94 6.41
N MET A 797 -14.78 21.19 6.48
CA MET A 797 -13.87 21.76 5.52
C MET A 797 -12.48 21.08 5.56
N SER A 798 -11.87 21.01 6.74
CA SER A 798 -10.53 20.43 6.95
C SER A 798 -10.47 18.95 6.54
N HIS A 799 -11.48 18.13 6.89
CA HIS A 799 -11.51 16.72 6.48
C HIS A 799 -11.67 16.56 4.97
N THR A 800 -12.50 17.38 4.33
CA THR A 800 -12.69 17.33 2.87
C THR A 800 -11.41 17.71 2.12
N ALA A 801 -10.71 18.75 2.56
CA ALA A 801 -9.43 19.15 1.98
C ALA A 801 -8.32 18.12 2.26
N SER A 802 -8.34 17.50 3.45
CA SER A 802 -7.38 16.43 3.80
C SER A 802 -7.57 15.18 2.93
N ALA A 803 -8.83 14.80 2.65
CA ALA A 803 -9.13 13.72 1.71
C ALA A 803 -8.61 14.05 0.29
N LEU A 804 -8.85 15.28 -0.18
CA LEU A 804 -8.33 15.75 -1.47
C LEU A 804 -6.79 15.66 -1.55
N LEU A 805 -6.08 16.08 -0.50
CA LEU A 805 -4.61 16.01 -0.48
C LEU A 805 -4.09 14.58 -0.63
N VAL A 806 -4.73 13.62 0.05
CA VAL A 806 -4.38 12.20 -0.07
C VAL A 806 -4.72 11.66 -1.46
N ASP A 807 -5.85 12.07 -2.03
CA ASP A 807 -6.28 11.67 -3.38
C ASP A 807 -5.35 12.21 -4.48
N ILE A 808 -4.72 13.38 -4.28
CA ILE A 808 -3.77 13.99 -5.22
C ILE A 808 -2.38 13.28 -5.14
N PHE A 809 -2.05 12.66 -4.01
CA PHE A 809 -0.77 11.97 -3.78
C PHE A 809 -0.96 10.49 -3.38
N PRO A 810 -1.56 9.64 -4.24
CA PRO A 810 -1.90 8.25 -3.88
C PRO A 810 -0.65 7.41 -3.56
N ASN A 811 0.44 7.62 -4.29
CA ASN A 811 1.71 6.89 -4.13
C ASN A 811 2.51 7.32 -2.89
N SER A 812 2.14 8.41 -2.22
CA SER A 812 2.86 8.96 -1.05
C SER A 812 1.90 9.46 0.04
N SER A 813 0.77 8.77 0.21
CA SER A 813 -0.33 9.14 1.13
C SER A 813 0.10 9.43 2.58
N SER A 814 1.07 8.70 3.13
CA SER A 814 1.64 8.96 4.47
C SER A 814 2.39 10.29 4.55
N SER A 815 3.24 10.57 3.56
CA SER A 815 3.96 11.86 3.46
C SER A 815 3.02 13.02 3.17
N ALA A 816 1.99 12.80 2.36
CA ALA A 816 0.94 13.79 2.10
C ALA A 816 0.19 14.14 3.40
N TYR A 817 -0.24 13.14 4.18
CA TYR A 817 -0.84 13.37 5.49
C TYR A 817 0.10 14.14 6.43
N ALA A 818 1.37 13.73 6.52
CA ALA A 818 2.37 14.42 7.33
C ALA A 818 2.58 15.89 6.92
N SER A 819 2.58 16.19 5.62
CA SER A 819 2.64 17.58 5.10
C SER A 819 1.44 18.42 5.57
N GLY A 820 0.24 17.82 5.62
CA GLY A 820 -0.97 18.42 6.19
C GLY A 820 -0.83 18.74 7.68
N GLN A 821 -0.19 17.85 8.44
CA GLN A 821 0.10 18.08 9.86
C GLN A 821 1.07 19.24 10.06
N ILE A 822 2.10 19.36 9.22
CA ILE A 822 3.05 20.47 9.26
C ILE A 822 2.33 21.80 8.99
N ALA A 823 1.57 21.88 7.89
CA ALA A 823 0.87 23.10 7.49
C ALA A 823 -0.15 23.56 8.54
N ARG A 824 -0.99 22.65 9.04
CA ARG A 824 -2.03 22.99 10.02
C ARG A 824 -1.44 23.46 11.35
N CYS A 825 -0.41 22.78 11.86
CA CYS A 825 0.19 23.11 13.15
C CYS A 825 1.02 24.40 13.05
N GLY A 826 1.69 24.63 11.92
CA GLY A 826 2.41 25.87 11.64
C GLY A 826 1.49 27.09 11.62
N LEU A 827 0.36 27.04 10.88
CA LEU A 827 -0.57 28.18 10.84
C LEU A 827 -1.27 28.40 12.19
N SER A 828 -1.65 27.32 12.89
CA SER A 828 -2.21 27.40 14.24
C SER A 828 -1.26 28.03 15.26
N ALA A 829 0.05 27.76 15.14
CA ALA A 829 1.07 28.39 15.97
C ALA A 829 1.11 29.91 15.73
N ILE A 830 1.09 30.34 14.46
CA ILE A 830 1.05 31.77 14.10
C ILE A 830 -0.22 32.42 14.68
N SER A 831 -1.38 31.77 14.53
CA SER A 831 -2.64 32.31 15.07
C SER A 831 -2.60 32.49 16.58
N ALA A 832 -2.14 31.48 17.32
CA ALA A 832 -2.02 31.56 18.78
C ALA A 832 -1.08 32.69 19.23
N LEU A 833 0.00 32.94 18.48
CA LEU A 833 0.97 33.99 18.77
C LEU A 833 0.40 35.40 18.60
N VAL A 834 -0.38 35.63 17.54
CA VAL A 834 -0.92 36.97 17.22
C VAL A 834 -2.25 37.27 17.90
N LEU A 835 -2.91 36.26 18.47
CA LEU A 835 -4.26 36.37 19.05
C LEU A 835 -4.37 37.47 20.11
N GLN A 836 -3.60 37.35 21.20
CA GLN A 836 -3.75 38.27 22.34
C GLN A 836 -3.37 39.72 21.98
N PRO A 837 -2.22 40.00 21.32
CA PRO A 837 -1.86 41.37 20.95
C PRO A 837 -2.90 42.07 20.06
N LEU A 838 -3.50 41.33 19.12
CA LEU A 838 -4.53 41.89 18.25
C LEU A 838 -5.85 42.09 18.99
N VAL A 839 -6.24 41.14 19.87
CA VAL A 839 -7.42 41.31 20.73
C VAL A 839 -7.27 42.55 21.62
N ASP A 840 -6.10 42.77 22.21
CA ASP A 840 -5.84 43.95 23.06
C ASP A 840 -5.87 45.26 22.26
N ALA A 841 -5.45 45.23 21.00
CA ALA A 841 -5.39 46.42 20.14
C ALA A 841 -6.75 46.83 19.55
N VAL A 842 -7.56 45.88 19.05
CA VAL A 842 -8.80 46.19 18.32
C VAL A 842 -10.08 45.72 19.03
N GLY A 843 -9.94 44.98 20.13
CA GLY A 843 -11.06 44.33 20.82
C GLY A 843 -11.48 43.01 20.17
N ARG A 844 -12.24 42.20 20.92
CA ARG A 844 -12.59 40.83 20.54
C ARG A 844 -13.51 40.79 19.31
N GLY A 845 -14.48 41.71 19.23
CA GLY A 845 -15.41 41.80 18.10
C GLY A 845 -14.67 41.99 16.76
N TRP A 846 -13.81 43.01 16.70
CA TRP A 846 -13.01 43.29 15.50
C TRP A 846 -11.95 42.24 15.23
N TYR A 847 -11.29 41.70 16.25
CA TYR A 847 -10.34 40.59 16.07
C TYR A 847 -10.97 39.41 15.35
N PHE A 848 -12.07 38.85 15.87
CA PHE A 848 -12.73 37.69 15.27
C PHE A 848 -13.33 38.02 13.89
N THR A 849 -13.75 39.26 13.66
CA THR A 849 -14.21 39.72 12.34
C THR A 849 -13.06 39.74 11.33
N MET A 850 -11.94 40.37 11.66
CA MET A 850 -10.76 40.42 10.78
C MET A 850 -10.16 39.04 10.54
N PHE A 851 -10.10 38.22 11.59
CA PHE A 851 -9.63 36.84 11.52
C PHE A 851 -10.51 36.00 10.60
N SER A 852 -11.84 36.07 10.75
CA SER A 852 -12.75 35.30 9.90
C SER A 852 -12.73 35.77 8.45
N LEU A 853 -12.60 37.08 8.21
CA LEU A 853 -12.42 37.63 6.87
C LEU A 853 -11.11 37.14 6.24
N PHE A 854 -10.00 37.18 6.97
CA PHE A 854 -8.70 36.71 6.48
C PHE A 854 -8.74 35.22 6.13
N VAL A 855 -9.16 34.36 7.06
CA VAL A 855 -9.24 32.90 6.86
C VAL A 855 -10.24 32.56 5.77
N GLY A 856 -11.38 33.24 5.73
CA GLY A 856 -12.44 33.04 4.77
C GLY A 856 -12.06 33.44 3.35
N PHE A 857 -11.56 34.67 3.13
CA PHE A 857 -11.16 35.12 1.80
C PHE A 857 -9.95 34.36 1.26
N THR A 858 -8.95 34.09 2.10
CA THR A 858 -7.78 33.29 1.66
C THR A 858 -8.18 31.84 1.42
N GLY A 859 -9.09 31.26 2.23
CA GLY A 859 -9.65 29.92 2.00
C GLY A 859 -10.45 29.84 0.70
N ILE A 860 -11.33 30.80 0.43
CA ILE A 860 -12.05 30.91 -0.85
C ILE A 860 -11.07 31.02 -2.02
N THR A 861 -10.06 31.87 -1.90
CA THR A 861 -9.01 32.03 -2.92
C THR A 861 -8.30 30.71 -3.17
N SER A 862 -7.94 29.98 -2.11
CA SER A 862 -7.34 28.64 -2.20
C SER A 862 -8.21 27.65 -2.94
N VAL A 863 -9.51 27.61 -2.60
CA VAL A 863 -10.48 26.72 -3.27
C VAL A 863 -10.62 27.09 -4.75
N TYR A 864 -10.68 28.37 -5.09
CA TYR A 864 -10.73 28.80 -6.50
C TYR A 864 -9.46 28.46 -7.27
N ILE A 865 -8.28 28.65 -6.66
CA ILE A 865 -6.99 28.27 -7.27
C ILE A 865 -6.96 26.75 -7.53
N SER A 866 -7.35 25.94 -6.54
CA SER A 866 -7.43 24.49 -6.69
C SER A 866 -8.43 24.08 -7.77
N LEU A 867 -9.59 24.74 -7.87
CA LEU A 867 -10.58 24.49 -8.91
C LEU A 867 -10.14 24.94 -10.32
N TRP A 868 -9.33 26.00 -10.41
CA TRP A 868 -8.90 26.59 -11.67
C TRP A 868 -7.67 25.88 -12.26
N LYS A 869 -6.65 25.63 -11.45
CA LYS A 869 -5.34 25.09 -11.90
C LYS A 869 -4.95 23.76 -11.27
N GLY A 870 -5.66 23.26 -10.26
CA GLY A 870 -5.28 22.04 -9.52
C GLY A 870 -5.08 20.83 -10.43
N MET A 871 -6.05 20.58 -11.33
CA MET A 871 -5.94 19.48 -12.29
C MET A 871 -4.76 19.65 -13.25
N THR A 872 -4.52 20.86 -13.76
CA THR A 872 -3.41 21.17 -14.67
C THR A 872 -2.06 20.95 -14.00
N TRP A 873 -1.86 21.48 -12.79
CA TRP A 873 -0.62 21.29 -12.03
C TRP A 873 -0.36 19.84 -11.64
N ARG A 874 -1.43 19.08 -11.39
CA ARG A 874 -1.33 17.64 -11.14
C ARG A 874 -0.90 16.89 -12.40
N GLN A 875 -1.49 17.21 -13.55
CA GLN A 875 -1.12 16.64 -14.85
C GLN A 875 0.31 17.01 -15.27
N GLU A 876 0.81 18.21 -14.93
CA GLU A 876 2.20 18.62 -15.19
C GLU A 876 3.23 17.91 -14.29
N ARG A 877 2.79 17.36 -13.15
CA ARG A 877 3.66 16.64 -12.20
C ARG A 877 3.73 15.14 -12.49
N SER A 878 2.60 14.54 -12.87
CA SER A 878 2.50 13.15 -13.32
C SER A 878 3.34 12.93 -14.58
#